data_AF-A0A1F4T5K4-F1
#
_entry.id   AF-A0A1F4T5K4-F1
#
_cell.length_a   1.000
_cell.length_b   1.000
_cell.length_c   1.000
_cell.angle_alpha   90.00
_cell.angle_beta   90.00
_cell.angle_gamma   90.00
#
_symmetry.space_group_name_H-M   'P 1'
#
loop_
_entity.id
_entity.type
_entity.pdbx_description
1 polymer ?
#
loop_
_entity_poly.entity_id
_entity_poly.type
_entity_poly.pdbx_seq_one_letter_code
_entity_poly.pdbx_strand_id
1 'polypeptide(L)'
;MKQVVQSFKTGELNLVDVPAPQVKPGGVLVKTTRSAVSVGTEKLIVNLAQQNLVGKAMSRPDLVRRLIDKVKTEGVMEAYQAVKGRMETQQPLGYSSAGEVLAVGEGVDEFKVGDRVACGSDLFATHSEITWVPKNDCVKVPDGVSEEDAAFAYIAAIAIHAIRSADLTFGSKVAVIGLGMLGQISVQVLRAWGCDAFGFDLDARKVGLAIELGARGATTDRQELATKAKLLTGGPGFDATIIMASTNSNDPLDLAAEITREKGKIVACGLVKLEVPRNVFFEKELSLIVSRATGPGKFDPDWELKGHNYPLGLVRWTQAGNMKEYLNLVAGGRVTMAPVITHRFSIDDALKAYDLLLSKDHPYYLGVLLQYKEKPAQEKKIVVASPKIDHQPGQPVVGLIGAGLFTNVTILPCLKKISGLTLRGVATATGLSGRNVASQYGFEYCTTDYQEILHDDKINAVIIATRHDLHAKMIVKALAAGKDVFVEKPLAMNEAELKEIRDAYERSGKRLMVGFNRRFAPSAVRAKELMGEVGAVTVNCRVNAGFVPKAHWTLNNEGGGRVIGEVCHFIDSIQYATSSVPVKVFAETISSGNDQVTNEDNIAVTMKLKNGSVATLLYTSVGHKGIARERIEVFGNNQSYVLDNYVGMEFVRDGKKEKKKKFNIDRGHQNEFETFFNCLKSGRPIPVDFSEYVNTTLATFAIMESIKTGRPVEIKSVL
;
A
#
# COMPACT_ATOMS: atom_id res chain seq x y z
N MET A 1 -13.63 3.02 -16.65
CA MET A 1 -14.06 1.69 -16.18
C MET A 1 -14.71 1.80 -14.80
N LYS A 2 -15.67 0.94 -14.50
CA LYS A 2 -16.40 0.94 -13.23
C LYS A 2 -15.69 0.14 -12.14
N GLN A 3 -15.77 0.64 -10.91
CA GLN A 3 -15.25 -0.01 -9.72
C GLN A 3 -16.18 0.21 -8.52
N VAL A 4 -16.41 -0.84 -7.74
CA VAL A 4 -17.14 -0.73 -6.47
C VAL A 4 -16.17 -0.34 -5.37
N VAL A 5 -16.54 0.70 -4.62
CA VAL A 5 -15.70 1.28 -3.58
C VAL A 5 -16.50 1.63 -2.34
N GLN A 6 -15.81 1.69 -1.21
CA GLN A 6 -16.37 2.14 0.05
C GLN A 6 -15.59 3.34 0.59
N SER A 7 -16.32 4.38 1.00
CA SER A 7 -15.74 5.49 1.75
C SER A 7 -15.33 5.05 3.15
N PHE A 8 -14.04 5.13 3.48
CA PHE A 8 -13.58 4.81 4.84
C PHE A 8 -14.10 5.81 5.88
N LYS A 9 -14.39 7.05 5.46
CA LYS A 9 -14.93 8.11 6.34
C LYS A 9 -16.39 7.86 6.70
N THR A 10 -17.24 7.64 5.69
CA THR A 10 -18.71 7.60 5.86
C THR A 10 -19.26 6.18 5.88
N GLY A 11 -18.51 5.18 5.43
CA GLY A 11 -19.00 3.82 5.23
C GLY A 11 -19.88 3.66 3.99
N GLU A 12 -20.09 4.72 3.23
CA GLU A 12 -20.94 4.75 2.04
C GLU A 12 -20.32 3.97 0.88
N LEU A 13 -21.15 3.15 0.23
CA LEU A 13 -20.80 2.37 -0.95
C LEU A 13 -21.11 3.15 -2.21
N ASN A 14 -20.16 3.16 -3.15
CA ASN A 14 -20.29 3.88 -4.41
C ASN A 14 -19.83 3.00 -5.58
N LEU A 15 -20.46 3.21 -6.73
CA LEU A 15 -19.97 2.74 -8.02
C LEU A 15 -19.35 3.92 -8.73
N VAL A 16 -18.04 3.90 -8.95
CA VAL A 16 -17.29 5.03 -9.50
C VAL A 16 -16.63 4.68 -10.83
N ASP A 17 -16.56 5.67 -11.72
CA ASP A 17 -15.73 5.60 -12.91
C ASP A 17 -14.29 5.99 -12.58
N VAL A 18 -13.37 5.08 -12.86
CA VAL A 18 -11.94 5.23 -12.70
C VAL A 18 -11.20 4.96 -14.02
N PRO A 19 -10.02 5.56 -14.22
CA PRO A 19 -9.17 5.21 -15.35
C PRO A 19 -8.72 3.74 -15.29
N ALA A 20 -8.60 3.10 -16.46
CA ALA A 20 -8.12 1.74 -16.55
C ALA A 20 -6.66 1.62 -16.08
N PRO A 21 -6.29 0.62 -15.24
CA PRO A 21 -4.91 0.44 -14.82
C PRO A 21 -4.02 0.12 -16.03
N GLN A 22 -2.75 0.52 -15.95
CA GLN A 22 -1.74 0.09 -16.92
C GLN A 22 -1.21 -1.29 -16.57
N VAL A 23 -0.77 -2.04 -17.59
CA VAL A 23 0.03 -3.24 -17.37
C VAL A 23 1.37 -2.86 -16.72
N LYS A 24 1.78 -3.64 -15.72
CA LYS A 24 3.05 -3.47 -14.99
C LYS A 24 3.83 -4.77 -15.01
N PRO A 25 5.17 -4.73 -14.85
CA PRO A 25 6.00 -5.93 -14.70
C PRO A 25 5.48 -6.86 -13.59
N GLY A 26 5.68 -8.17 -13.74
CA GLY A 26 5.34 -9.18 -12.74
C GLY A 26 3.85 -9.51 -12.60
N GLY A 27 2.99 -9.00 -13.48
CA GLY A 27 1.56 -9.29 -13.47
C GLY A 27 0.87 -9.15 -14.82
N VAL A 28 -0.43 -9.37 -14.83
CA VAL A 28 -1.29 -9.32 -16.01
C VAL A 28 -2.41 -8.31 -15.85
N LEU A 29 -2.82 -7.68 -16.94
CA LEU A 29 -4.05 -6.91 -17.00
C LEU A 29 -5.19 -7.85 -17.39
N VAL A 30 -6.25 -7.92 -16.60
CA VAL A 30 -7.37 -8.85 -16.76
C VAL A 30 -8.66 -8.06 -16.99
N LYS A 31 -9.38 -8.42 -18.04
CA LYS A 31 -10.78 -8.03 -18.26
C LYS A 31 -11.65 -8.93 -17.40
N THR A 32 -12.25 -8.39 -16.35
CA THR A 32 -13.12 -9.17 -15.47
C THR A 32 -14.41 -9.53 -16.20
N THR A 33 -14.78 -10.81 -16.18
CA THR A 33 -16.05 -11.32 -16.70
C THR A 33 -17.03 -11.56 -15.56
N ARG A 34 -16.54 -12.06 -14.41
CA ARG A 34 -17.29 -12.41 -13.21
C ARG A 34 -16.45 -12.10 -11.97
N SER A 35 -17.11 -11.68 -10.89
CA SER A 35 -16.47 -11.60 -9.58
C SER A 35 -17.41 -12.05 -8.47
N ALA A 36 -16.88 -12.77 -7.50
CA ALA A 36 -17.64 -13.30 -6.39
C ALA A 36 -17.62 -12.34 -5.20
N VAL A 37 -18.81 -11.99 -4.72
CA VAL A 37 -18.99 -11.18 -3.51
C VAL A 37 -18.99 -12.12 -2.31
N SER A 38 -18.02 -11.97 -1.43
CA SER A 38 -17.96 -12.80 -0.22
C SER A 38 -18.63 -12.12 0.94
N VAL A 39 -19.87 -12.55 1.18
CA VAL A 39 -20.75 -11.84 2.11
C VAL A 39 -20.16 -11.70 3.51
N GLY A 40 -19.56 -12.75 4.06
CA GLY A 40 -19.00 -12.71 5.42
C GLY A 40 -17.90 -11.65 5.55
N THR A 41 -16.90 -11.71 4.68
CA THR A 41 -15.75 -10.80 4.70
C THR A 41 -16.16 -9.37 4.35
N GLU A 42 -16.94 -9.18 3.29
CA GLU A 42 -17.30 -7.85 2.82
C GLU A 42 -18.28 -7.16 3.75
N LYS A 43 -19.22 -7.88 4.36
CA LYS A 43 -20.10 -7.31 5.40
C LYS A 43 -19.30 -6.83 6.60
N LEU A 44 -18.22 -7.51 6.99
CA LEU A 44 -17.35 -7.07 8.07
C LEU A 44 -16.56 -5.81 7.70
N ILE A 45 -15.99 -5.76 6.49
CA ILE A 45 -15.33 -4.56 5.97
C ILE A 45 -16.32 -3.38 5.97
N VAL A 46 -17.53 -3.62 5.47
CA VAL A 46 -18.56 -2.60 5.37
C VAL A 46 -19.01 -2.10 6.74
N ASN A 47 -19.33 -3.01 7.65
CA ASN A 47 -19.76 -2.67 9.01
C ASN A 47 -18.66 -1.91 9.76
N LEU A 48 -17.40 -2.31 9.61
CA LEU A 48 -16.26 -1.61 10.21
C LEU A 48 -16.15 -0.16 9.72
N ALA A 49 -16.33 0.06 8.42
CA ALA A 49 -16.30 1.39 7.85
C ALA A 49 -17.49 2.27 8.27
N GLN A 50 -18.64 1.67 8.62
CA GLN A 50 -19.81 2.39 9.15
C GLN A 50 -19.71 2.75 10.65
N GLN A 51 -18.73 2.20 11.38
CA GLN A 51 -18.53 2.56 12.79
C GLN A 51 -18.12 4.04 12.96
N ASN A 52 -18.51 4.62 14.09
CA ASN A 52 -18.00 5.93 14.50
C ASN A 52 -16.49 5.87 14.81
N LEU A 53 -15.86 7.04 14.97
CA LEU A 53 -14.40 7.13 15.22
C LEU A 53 -13.93 6.34 16.43
N VAL A 54 -14.73 6.30 17.50
CA VAL A 54 -14.42 5.55 18.73
C VAL A 54 -14.45 4.05 18.45
N GLY A 55 -15.49 3.55 17.76
CA GLY A 55 -15.59 2.16 17.34
C GLY A 55 -14.41 1.73 16.46
N LYS A 56 -14.07 2.54 15.45
CA LYS A 56 -12.90 2.31 14.59
C LYS A 56 -11.60 2.25 15.41
N ALA A 57 -11.40 3.18 16.35
CA ALA A 57 -10.22 3.19 17.22
C ALA A 57 -10.14 1.95 18.13
N MET A 58 -11.27 1.53 18.72
CA MET A 58 -11.35 0.34 19.57
C MET A 58 -11.09 -0.96 18.79
N SER A 59 -11.53 -1.03 17.53
CA SER A 59 -11.30 -2.19 16.66
C SER A 59 -9.84 -2.33 16.18
N ARG A 60 -9.06 -1.23 16.22
CA ARG A 60 -7.69 -1.15 15.72
C ARG A 60 -6.75 -0.46 16.72
N PRO A 61 -6.53 -1.05 17.91
CA PRO A 61 -5.68 -0.46 18.95
C PRO A 61 -4.22 -0.29 18.49
N ASP A 62 -3.77 -1.09 17.54
CA ASP A 62 -2.45 -0.98 16.90
C ASP A 62 -2.28 0.35 16.14
N LEU A 63 -3.30 0.80 15.42
CA LEU A 63 -3.28 2.07 14.68
C LEU A 63 -3.31 3.27 15.62
N VAL A 64 -4.03 3.16 16.74
CA VAL A 64 -4.05 4.18 17.79
C VAL A 64 -2.67 4.33 18.42
N ARG A 65 -1.99 3.23 18.72
CA ARG A 65 -0.61 3.26 19.24
C ARG A 65 0.35 3.92 18.26
N ARG A 66 0.28 3.54 16.98
CA ARG A 66 1.09 4.19 15.91
C ARG A 66 0.81 5.69 15.80
N LEU A 67 -0.44 6.12 15.99
CA LEU A 67 -0.80 7.53 15.98
C LEU A 67 -0.15 8.28 17.15
N ILE A 68 -0.18 7.71 18.37
CA ILE A 68 0.47 8.30 19.54
C ILE A 68 1.98 8.44 19.32
N ASP A 69 2.63 7.43 18.76
CA ASP A 69 4.06 7.47 18.44
C ASP A 69 4.37 8.55 17.38
N LYS A 70 3.46 8.73 16.41
CA LYS A 70 3.57 9.79 15.40
C LYS A 70 3.43 11.18 16.03
N VAL A 71 2.48 11.38 16.93
CA VAL A 71 2.31 12.65 17.67
C VAL A 71 3.59 13.02 18.43
N LYS A 72 4.25 12.04 19.05
CA LYS A 72 5.50 12.28 19.82
C LYS A 72 6.68 12.68 18.94
N THR A 73 6.73 12.21 17.69
CA THR A 73 7.88 12.39 16.79
C THR A 73 7.71 13.53 15.80
N GLU A 74 6.50 13.69 15.28
CA GLU A 74 6.13 14.60 14.19
C GLU A 74 5.18 15.72 14.68
N GLY A 75 4.71 15.65 15.93
CA GLY A 75 3.78 16.62 16.49
C GLY A 75 2.31 16.31 16.19
N VAL A 76 1.42 16.99 16.90
CA VAL A 76 -0.04 16.74 16.88
C VAL A 76 -0.64 17.01 15.50
N MET A 77 -0.23 18.10 14.84
CA MET A 77 -0.81 18.52 13.56
C MET A 77 -0.45 17.56 12.42
N GLU A 78 0.81 17.14 12.30
CA GLU A 78 1.27 16.19 11.26
C GLU A 78 0.60 14.81 11.44
N ALA A 79 0.45 14.37 12.69
CA ALA A 79 -0.28 13.16 13.03
C ALA A 79 -1.77 13.25 12.66
N TYR A 80 -2.43 14.37 12.99
CA TYR A 80 -3.83 14.61 12.63
C TYR A 80 -4.04 14.63 11.12
N GLN A 81 -3.19 15.33 10.36
CA GLN A 81 -3.26 15.37 8.90
C GLN A 81 -3.07 13.99 8.27
N ALA A 82 -2.18 13.17 8.81
CA ALA A 82 -1.97 11.80 8.34
C ALA A 82 -3.17 10.89 8.57
N VAL A 83 -3.88 11.05 9.70
CA VAL A 83 -5.14 10.33 9.96
C VAL A 83 -6.24 10.83 9.04
N LYS A 84 -6.40 12.15 8.94
CA LYS A 84 -7.41 12.78 8.08
C LYS A 84 -7.25 12.33 6.62
N GLY A 85 -6.03 12.36 6.08
CA GLY A 85 -5.73 11.91 4.72
C GLY A 85 -6.06 10.44 4.49
N ARG A 86 -5.79 9.56 5.47
CA ARG A 86 -6.21 8.14 5.40
C ARG A 86 -7.72 7.96 5.49
N MET A 87 -8.40 8.77 6.31
CA MET A 87 -9.85 8.69 6.44
C MET A 87 -10.57 9.10 5.15
N GLU A 88 -10.00 10.02 4.39
CA GLU A 88 -10.57 10.53 3.14
C GLU A 88 -10.39 9.56 1.95
N THR A 89 -9.66 8.45 2.11
CA THR A 89 -9.49 7.44 1.05
C THR A 89 -10.72 6.56 0.87
N GLN A 90 -11.03 6.22 -0.38
CA GLN A 90 -11.94 5.15 -0.72
C GLN A 90 -11.19 3.81 -0.81
N GLN A 91 -11.79 2.75 -0.28
CA GLN A 91 -11.26 1.39 -0.35
C GLN A 91 -12.00 0.62 -1.44
N PRO A 92 -11.30 -0.09 -2.34
CA PRO A 92 -11.96 -0.97 -3.28
C PRO A 92 -12.55 -2.19 -2.55
N LEU A 93 -13.66 -2.72 -3.06
CA LEU A 93 -14.24 -3.98 -2.59
C LEU A 93 -13.98 -5.13 -3.58
N GLY A 94 -14.16 -6.36 -3.11
CA GLY A 94 -13.92 -7.58 -3.88
C GLY A 94 -12.48 -8.08 -3.82
N TYR A 95 -12.32 -9.39 -3.95
CA TYR A 95 -11.01 -10.05 -3.85
C TYR A 95 -10.90 -11.37 -4.63
N SER A 96 -11.96 -11.77 -5.36
CA SER A 96 -12.03 -13.02 -6.10
C SER A 96 -12.77 -12.79 -7.41
N SER A 97 -12.11 -13.01 -8.53
CA SER A 97 -12.68 -12.76 -9.86
C SER A 97 -12.19 -13.77 -10.91
N ALA A 98 -12.86 -13.80 -12.05
CA ALA A 98 -12.44 -14.49 -13.24
C ALA A 98 -12.54 -13.55 -14.44
N GLY A 99 -11.76 -13.84 -15.48
CA GLY A 99 -11.69 -12.99 -16.65
C GLY A 99 -10.71 -13.47 -17.70
N GLU A 100 -10.39 -12.56 -18.61
CA GLU A 100 -9.52 -12.80 -19.74
C GLU A 100 -8.31 -11.86 -19.70
N VAL A 101 -7.12 -12.37 -19.98
CA VAL A 101 -5.89 -11.56 -20.02
C VAL A 101 -5.92 -10.60 -21.21
N LEU A 102 -5.88 -9.29 -20.94
CA LEU A 102 -5.79 -8.22 -21.93
C LEU A 102 -4.34 -7.88 -22.30
N ALA A 103 -3.43 -7.94 -21.33
CA ALA A 103 -2.03 -7.61 -21.53
C ALA A 103 -1.17 -8.34 -20.49
N VAL A 104 0.07 -8.66 -20.88
CA VAL A 104 1.05 -9.37 -20.06
C VAL A 104 2.20 -8.43 -19.76
N GLY A 105 2.55 -8.28 -18.48
CA GLY A 105 3.68 -7.47 -18.05
C GLY A 105 5.02 -8.18 -18.26
N GLU A 106 6.09 -7.41 -18.28
CA GLU A 106 7.46 -7.94 -18.32
C GLU A 106 7.72 -8.90 -17.14
N GLY A 107 8.42 -10.01 -17.39
CA GLY A 107 8.73 -11.02 -16.35
C GLY A 107 7.59 -11.99 -16.03
N VAL A 108 6.59 -12.08 -16.90
CA VAL A 108 5.46 -13.03 -16.84
C VAL A 108 5.47 -13.89 -18.09
N ASP A 109 5.74 -15.18 -17.92
CA ASP A 109 5.88 -16.14 -19.03
C ASP A 109 4.75 -17.18 -19.04
N GLU A 110 4.06 -17.32 -17.91
CA GLU A 110 3.02 -18.32 -17.71
C GLU A 110 1.68 -17.97 -18.38
N PHE A 111 1.44 -16.71 -18.77
CA PHE A 111 0.17 -16.24 -19.36
C PHE A 111 0.38 -15.60 -20.74
N LYS A 112 -0.65 -15.68 -21.58
CA LYS A 112 -0.74 -14.95 -22.86
C LYS A 112 -2.07 -14.18 -22.94
N VAL A 113 -2.10 -13.16 -23.80
CA VAL A 113 -3.34 -12.43 -24.12
C VAL A 113 -4.41 -13.42 -24.61
N GLY A 114 -5.63 -13.27 -24.11
CA GLY A 114 -6.75 -14.17 -24.39
C GLY A 114 -6.85 -15.39 -23.45
N ASP A 115 -5.86 -15.65 -22.59
CA ASP A 115 -5.99 -16.71 -21.59
C ASP A 115 -7.13 -16.39 -20.61
N ARG A 116 -7.95 -17.40 -20.30
CA ARG A 116 -8.94 -17.34 -19.24
C ARG A 116 -8.25 -17.57 -17.90
N VAL A 117 -8.48 -16.68 -16.94
CA VAL A 117 -7.80 -16.70 -15.64
C VAL A 117 -8.77 -16.49 -14.48
N ALA A 118 -8.51 -17.16 -13.38
CA ALA A 118 -9.09 -16.85 -12.08
C ALA A 118 -8.05 -16.07 -11.26
N CYS A 119 -8.51 -15.01 -10.61
CA CYS A 119 -7.69 -14.02 -9.92
C CYS A 119 -8.10 -13.93 -8.45
N GLY A 120 -7.12 -13.74 -7.57
CA GLY A 120 -7.35 -13.73 -6.14
C GLY A 120 -6.40 -12.82 -5.39
N SER A 121 -6.92 -11.74 -4.81
CA SER A 121 -6.13 -10.77 -4.06
C SER A 121 -7.03 -9.70 -3.43
N ASP A 122 -6.79 -9.37 -2.16
CA ASP A 122 -7.53 -8.32 -1.45
C ASP A 122 -7.24 -6.91 -1.98
N LEU A 123 -6.20 -6.76 -2.82
CA LEU A 123 -5.77 -5.48 -3.38
C LEU A 123 -6.01 -5.37 -4.88
N PHE A 124 -5.94 -6.50 -5.60
CA PHE A 124 -5.85 -6.51 -7.04
C PHE A 124 -7.08 -7.15 -7.72
N ALA A 125 -7.68 -8.20 -7.15
CA ALA A 125 -8.84 -8.89 -7.71
C ALA A 125 -10.17 -8.24 -7.26
N THR A 126 -10.23 -6.91 -7.34
CA THR A 126 -11.35 -6.10 -6.86
C THR A 126 -12.56 -6.17 -7.81
N HIS A 127 -13.74 -5.78 -7.33
CA HIS A 127 -14.97 -5.65 -8.11
C HIS A 127 -14.86 -4.51 -9.12
N SER A 128 -14.22 -4.81 -10.25
CA SER A 128 -13.85 -3.83 -11.26
C SER A 128 -13.80 -4.44 -12.64
N GLU A 129 -14.14 -3.66 -13.66
CA GLU A 129 -14.18 -4.15 -15.05
C GLU A 129 -12.79 -4.57 -15.58
N ILE A 130 -11.72 -3.92 -15.12
CA ILE A 130 -10.34 -4.24 -15.50
C ILE A 130 -9.45 -4.18 -14.27
N THR A 131 -8.64 -5.21 -14.04
CA THR A 131 -7.72 -5.26 -12.90
C THR A 131 -6.31 -5.60 -13.38
N TRP A 132 -5.30 -5.00 -12.75
CA TRP A 132 -3.93 -5.53 -12.86
C TRP A 132 -3.71 -6.46 -11.67
N VAL A 133 -3.29 -7.69 -11.92
CA VAL A 133 -3.13 -8.73 -10.91
C VAL A 133 -1.72 -9.33 -11.00
N PRO A 134 -0.99 -9.45 -9.88
CA PRO A 134 0.31 -10.12 -9.86
C PRO A 134 0.21 -11.55 -10.37
N LYS A 135 1.28 -12.03 -11.00
CA LYS A 135 1.27 -13.32 -11.70
C LYS A 135 0.96 -14.52 -10.78
N ASN A 136 1.45 -14.46 -9.53
CA ASN A 136 1.21 -15.48 -8.51
C ASN A 136 -0.23 -15.44 -7.97
N ASP A 137 -0.95 -14.32 -8.12
CA ASP A 137 -2.37 -14.18 -7.73
C ASP A 137 -3.33 -14.58 -8.87
N CYS A 138 -2.80 -15.13 -9.97
CA CYS A 138 -3.55 -15.61 -11.12
C CYS A 138 -3.33 -17.11 -11.37
N VAL A 139 -4.36 -17.80 -11.84
CA VAL A 139 -4.26 -19.18 -12.36
C VAL A 139 -5.08 -19.32 -13.64
N LYS A 140 -4.62 -20.15 -14.58
CA LYS A 140 -5.40 -20.44 -15.79
C LYS A 140 -6.66 -21.24 -15.47
N VAL A 141 -7.76 -20.86 -16.10
CA VAL A 141 -9.02 -21.60 -16.05
C VAL A 141 -8.98 -22.72 -17.08
N PRO A 142 -9.15 -24.00 -16.68
CA PRO A 142 -9.22 -25.12 -17.62
C PRO A 142 -10.38 -25.01 -18.61
N ASP A 143 -10.25 -25.67 -19.75
CA ASP A 143 -11.35 -25.83 -20.70
C ASP A 143 -12.53 -26.54 -20.04
N GLY A 144 -13.76 -26.11 -20.36
CA GLY A 144 -14.99 -26.66 -19.78
C GLY A 144 -15.38 -26.11 -18.41
N VAL A 145 -14.49 -25.42 -17.68
CA VAL A 145 -14.86 -24.72 -16.44
C VAL A 145 -15.59 -23.42 -16.78
N SER A 146 -16.72 -23.14 -16.12
CA SER A 146 -17.46 -21.89 -16.34
C SER A 146 -16.78 -20.68 -15.70
N GLU A 147 -17.02 -19.47 -16.23
CA GLU A 147 -16.54 -18.22 -15.60
C GLU A 147 -17.15 -18.01 -14.20
N GLU A 148 -18.36 -18.53 -13.97
CA GLU A 148 -19.04 -18.41 -12.67
C GLU A 148 -18.34 -19.26 -11.62
N ASP A 149 -18.00 -20.50 -11.92
CA ASP A 149 -17.20 -21.35 -11.01
C ASP A 149 -15.80 -20.75 -10.81
N ALA A 150 -15.15 -20.32 -11.89
CA ALA A 150 -13.80 -19.75 -11.83
C ALA A 150 -13.71 -18.52 -10.91
N ALA A 151 -14.75 -17.69 -10.87
CA ALA A 151 -14.78 -16.50 -10.02
C ALA A 151 -14.71 -16.81 -8.52
N PHE A 152 -15.01 -18.03 -8.09
CA PHE A 152 -14.90 -18.47 -6.70
C PHE A 152 -13.55 -19.14 -6.36
N ALA A 153 -12.59 -19.24 -7.29
CA ALA A 153 -11.37 -20.01 -7.07
C ALA A 153 -10.56 -19.57 -5.85
N TYR A 154 -10.42 -18.26 -5.61
CA TYR A 154 -9.70 -17.75 -4.43
C TYR A 154 -10.46 -18.01 -3.14
N ILE A 155 -11.79 -17.86 -3.15
CA ILE A 155 -12.64 -18.21 -1.99
C ILE A 155 -12.54 -19.72 -1.69
N ALA A 156 -12.57 -20.57 -2.72
CA ALA A 156 -12.43 -22.01 -2.56
C ALA A 156 -11.04 -22.41 -2.08
N ALA A 157 -9.99 -21.68 -2.45
CA ALA A 157 -8.64 -21.89 -1.93
C ALA A 157 -8.56 -21.73 -0.41
N ILE A 158 -9.39 -20.86 0.19
CA ILE A 158 -9.50 -20.73 1.65
C ILE A 158 -10.02 -22.05 2.27
N ALA A 159 -11.10 -22.60 1.70
CA ALA A 159 -11.67 -23.86 2.16
C ALA A 159 -10.69 -25.04 1.99
N ILE A 160 -10.05 -25.15 0.82
CA ILE A 160 -9.06 -26.20 0.54
C ILE A 160 -7.89 -26.13 1.51
N HIS A 161 -7.37 -24.94 1.81
CA HIS A 161 -6.27 -24.79 2.75
C HIS A 161 -6.66 -25.19 4.18
N ALA A 162 -7.87 -24.83 4.62
CA ALA A 162 -8.40 -25.27 5.92
C ALA A 162 -8.50 -26.80 6.01
N ILE A 163 -9.00 -27.46 4.97
CA ILE A 163 -9.09 -28.93 4.92
C ILE A 163 -7.68 -29.55 4.93
N ARG A 164 -6.72 -29.00 4.18
CA ARG A 164 -5.32 -29.45 4.18
C ARG A 164 -4.68 -29.36 5.56
N SER A 165 -4.99 -28.31 6.30
CA SER A 165 -4.45 -28.11 7.64
C SER A 165 -4.97 -29.11 8.68
N ALA A 166 -6.06 -29.84 8.36
CA ALA A 166 -6.56 -30.91 9.21
C ALA A 166 -5.77 -32.22 9.08
N ASP A 167 -4.83 -32.34 8.12
CA ASP A 167 -4.02 -33.54 7.84
C ASP A 167 -4.85 -34.83 7.74
N LEU A 168 -5.91 -34.77 6.94
CA LEU A 168 -6.85 -35.87 6.76
C LEU A 168 -6.26 -37.01 5.95
N THR A 169 -6.76 -38.21 6.21
CA THR A 169 -6.49 -39.41 5.40
C THR A 169 -7.76 -39.90 4.71
N PHE A 170 -7.63 -40.72 3.66
CA PHE A 170 -8.78 -41.29 2.96
C PHE A 170 -9.74 -42.00 3.93
N GLY A 171 -11.04 -41.71 3.82
CA GLY A 171 -12.07 -42.26 4.71
C GLY A 171 -12.26 -41.50 6.04
N SER A 172 -11.55 -40.39 6.27
CA SER A 172 -11.75 -39.57 7.48
C SER A 172 -13.19 -39.06 7.58
N LYS A 173 -13.73 -39.02 8.79
CA LYS A 173 -15.06 -38.49 9.11
C LYS A 173 -14.92 -37.07 9.65
N VAL A 174 -15.47 -36.09 8.96
CA VAL A 174 -15.20 -34.67 9.20
C VAL A 174 -16.49 -33.90 9.45
N ALA A 175 -16.55 -33.13 10.53
CA ALA A 175 -17.63 -32.19 10.77
C ALA A 175 -17.30 -30.81 10.16
N VAL A 176 -18.29 -30.16 9.55
CA VAL A 176 -18.22 -28.80 9.03
C VAL A 176 -19.25 -27.94 9.77
N ILE A 177 -18.78 -27.03 10.62
CA ILE A 177 -19.61 -26.12 11.41
C ILE A 177 -19.72 -24.78 10.67
N GLY A 178 -20.94 -24.43 10.24
CA GLY A 178 -21.24 -23.28 9.39
C GLY A 178 -21.30 -23.66 7.92
N LEU A 179 -22.51 -23.80 7.38
CA LEU A 179 -22.80 -24.20 6.00
C LEU A 179 -23.12 -22.99 5.11
N GLY A 180 -22.44 -21.86 5.38
CA GLY A 180 -22.34 -20.75 4.42
C GLY A 180 -21.52 -21.16 3.19
N MET A 181 -21.18 -20.20 2.32
CA MET A 181 -20.49 -20.48 1.06
C MET A 181 -19.20 -21.34 1.23
N LEU A 182 -18.33 -21.00 2.19
CA LEU A 182 -17.13 -21.79 2.49
C LEU A 182 -17.48 -23.20 2.99
N GLY A 183 -18.52 -23.35 3.80
CA GLY A 183 -18.99 -24.64 4.29
C GLY A 183 -19.51 -25.54 3.17
N GLN A 184 -20.30 -24.98 2.24
CA GLN A 184 -20.79 -25.72 1.07
C GLN A 184 -19.65 -26.16 0.14
N ILE A 185 -18.66 -25.29 -0.09
CA ILE A 185 -17.45 -25.67 -0.83
C ILE A 185 -16.71 -26.78 -0.09
N SER A 186 -16.57 -26.67 1.23
CA SER A 186 -15.84 -27.64 2.05
C SER A 186 -16.48 -29.04 1.99
N VAL A 187 -17.81 -29.12 2.03
CA VAL A 187 -18.54 -30.40 1.88
C VAL A 187 -18.21 -31.09 0.56
N GLN A 188 -18.27 -30.35 -0.55
CA GLN A 188 -17.97 -30.90 -1.88
C GLN A 188 -16.51 -31.34 -1.99
N VAL A 189 -15.57 -30.52 -1.49
CA VAL A 189 -14.13 -30.83 -1.52
C VAL A 189 -13.80 -32.05 -0.64
N LEU A 190 -14.35 -32.14 0.57
CA LEU A 190 -14.15 -33.29 1.47
C LEU A 190 -14.64 -34.58 0.80
N ARG A 191 -15.82 -34.56 0.19
CA ARG A 191 -16.34 -35.69 -0.58
C ARG A 191 -15.42 -36.05 -1.75
N ALA A 192 -14.96 -35.06 -2.52
CA ALA A 192 -14.05 -35.28 -3.64
C ALA A 192 -12.68 -35.86 -3.20
N TRP A 193 -12.29 -35.61 -1.95
CA TRP A 193 -11.09 -36.15 -1.30
C TRP A 193 -11.31 -37.54 -0.68
N GLY A 194 -12.52 -38.09 -0.76
CA GLY A 194 -12.87 -39.39 -0.17
C GLY A 194 -13.08 -39.36 1.33
N CYS A 195 -13.41 -38.19 1.90
CA CYS A 195 -13.82 -38.03 3.29
C CYS A 195 -15.36 -38.02 3.41
N ASP A 196 -15.85 -38.42 4.57
CA ASP A 196 -17.27 -38.32 4.94
C ASP A 196 -17.54 -37.00 5.64
N ALA A 197 -18.14 -36.04 4.93
CA ALA A 197 -18.49 -34.74 5.49
C ALA A 197 -19.86 -34.75 6.19
N PHE A 198 -19.92 -34.19 7.39
CA PHE A 198 -21.15 -33.95 8.14
C PHE A 198 -21.34 -32.47 8.46
N GLY A 199 -22.46 -31.90 8.03
CA GLY A 199 -22.71 -30.46 8.13
C GLY A 199 -23.51 -30.06 9.36
N PHE A 200 -23.24 -28.85 9.88
CA PHE A 200 -24.07 -28.19 10.88
C PHE A 200 -24.24 -26.71 10.57
N ASP A 201 -25.48 -26.23 10.52
CA ASP A 201 -25.82 -24.81 10.42
C ASP A 201 -27.20 -24.58 11.04
N LEU A 202 -27.47 -23.37 11.51
CA LEU A 202 -28.77 -23.02 12.09
C LEU A 202 -29.86 -22.87 11.02
N ASP A 203 -29.48 -22.66 9.75
CA ASP A 203 -30.41 -22.49 8.63
C ASP A 203 -30.68 -23.83 7.93
N ALA A 204 -31.91 -24.33 8.07
CA ALA A 204 -32.37 -25.58 7.46
C ALA A 204 -32.20 -25.62 5.92
N ARG A 205 -32.25 -24.47 5.24
CA ARG A 205 -32.04 -24.40 3.78
C ARG A 205 -30.59 -24.72 3.42
N LYS A 206 -29.63 -24.25 4.21
CA LYS A 206 -28.20 -24.55 4.01
C LYS A 206 -27.87 -26.00 4.35
N VAL A 207 -28.54 -26.56 5.35
CA VAL A 207 -28.46 -27.99 5.69
C VAL A 207 -28.95 -28.85 4.52
N GLY A 208 -30.12 -28.51 3.95
CA GLY A 208 -30.65 -29.20 2.76
C GLY A 208 -29.70 -29.15 1.58
N LEU A 209 -29.17 -27.96 1.27
CA LEU A 209 -28.19 -27.79 0.19
C LEU A 209 -26.90 -28.58 0.43
N ALA A 210 -26.41 -28.67 1.67
CA ALA A 210 -25.21 -29.45 1.97
C ALA A 210 -25.42 -30.94 1.69
N ILE A 211 -26.60 -31.47 2.00
CA ILE A 211 -26.97 -32.87 1.68
C ILE A 211 -27.04 -33.07 0.17
N GLU A 212 -27.67 -32.16 -0.56
CA GLU A 212 -27.73 -32.18 -2.04
C GLU A 212 -26.32 -32.20 -2.66
N LEU A 213 -25.41 -31.40 -2.10
CA LEU A 213 -24.00 -31.31 -2.51
C LEU A 213 -23.15 -32.51 -2.07
N GLY A 214 -23.73 -33.45 -1.33
CA GLY A 214 -23.11 -34.73 -1.00
C GLY A 214 -22.52 -34.82 0.40
N ALA A 215 -22.96 -34.00 1.36
CA ALA A 215 -22.75 -34.30 2.76
C ALA A 215 -23.42 -35.65 3.10
N ARG A 216 -22.72 -36.49 3.87
CA ARG A 216 -23.27 -37.78 4.32
C ARG A 216 -24.43 -37.59 5.29
N GLY A 217 -24.50 -36.44 5.94
CA GLY A 217 -25.64 -35.94 6.69
C GLY A 217 -25.39 -34.51 7.15
N ALA A 218 -26.46 -33.79 7.48
CA ALA A 218 -26.34 -32.48 8.10
C ALA A 218 -27.57 -32.21 8.97
N THR A 219 -27.44 -31.34 9.97
CA THR A 219 -28.54 -31.00 10.90
C THR A 219 -28.47 -29.56 11.38
N THR A 220 -29.62 -29.03 11.80
CA THR A 220 -29.75 -27.78 12.56
C THR A 220 -29.69 -27.99 14.06
N ASP A 221 -29.79 -29.24 14.54
CA ASP A 221 -29.87 -29.58 15.96
C ASP A 221 -28.49 -29.99 16.49
N ARG A 222 -28.02 -29.25 17.50
CA ARG A 222 -26.75 -29.48 18.17
C ARG A 222 -26.69 -30.85 18.86
N GLN A 223 -27.76 -31.27 19.54
CA GLN A 223 -27.82 -32.54 20.25
C GLN A 223 -27.86 -33.70 19.25
N GLU A 224 -28.57 -33.51 18.14
CA GLU A 224 -28.55 -34.48 17.04
C GLU A 224 -27.13 -34.62 16.47
N LEU A 225 -26.40 -33.51 16.25
CA LEU A 225 -25.02 -33.56 15.76
C LEU A 225 -24.10 -34.36 16.69
N ALA A 226 -24.16 -34.13 18.00
CA ALA A 226 -23.36 -34.87 18.97
C ALA A 226 -23.70 -36.36 19.01
N THR A 227 -24.99 -36.70 18.89
CA THR A 227 -25.47 -38.08 18.82
C THR A 227 -25.01 -38.77 17.53
N LYS A 228 -25.16 -38.08 16.40
CA LYS A 228 -24.70 -38.53 15.08
C LYS A 228 -23.19 -38.70 15.06
N ALA A 229 -22.42 -37.79 15.68
CA ALA A 229 -20.97 -37.92 15.81
C ALA A 229 -20.60 -39.29 16.39
N LYS A 230 -21.24 -39.71 17.49
CA LYS A 230 -21.01 -41.05 18.09
C LYS A 230 -21.44 -42.18 17.16
N LEU A 231 -22.65 -42.13 16.62
CA LEU A 231 -23.20 -43.21 15.78
C LEU A 231 -22.38 -43.42 14.49
N LEU A 232 -22.04 -42.34 13.81
CA LEU A 232 -21.37 -42.37 12.50
C LEU A 232 -19.90 -42.75 12.61
N THR A 233 -19.27 -42.43 13.74
CA THR A 233 -17.85 -42.70 13.98
C THR A 233 -17.61 -44.03 14.67
N GLY A 234 -18.65 -44.66 15.22
CA GLY A 234 -18.54 -45.89 16.02
C GLY A 234 -18.17 -45.62 17.48
N GLY A 235 -18.49 -44.43 18.00
CA GLY A 235 -18.22 -44.00 19.38
C GLY A 235 -17.29 -42.79 19.56
N PRO A 236 -16.12 -42.71 18.91
CA PRO A 236 -15.05 -41.80 19.32
C PRO A 236 -15.29 -40.32 18.97
N GLY A 237 -16.16 -39.99 18.02
CA GLY A 237 -16.34 -38.63 17.48
C GLY A 237 -15.61 -38.42 16.15
N PHE A 238 -15.75 -37.23 15.55
CA PHE A 238 -15.18 -36.91 14.24
C PHE A 238 -13.65 -36.83 14.28
N ASP A 239 -12.97 -37.28 13.21
CA ASP A 239 -11.52 -37.22 13.07
C ASP A 239 -10.98 -35.78 13.08
N ALA A 240 -11.76 -34.89 12.46
CA ALA A 240 -11.53 -33.46 12.51
C ALA A 240 -12.85 -32.69 12.45
N THR A 241 -12.83 -31.46 12.98
CA THR A 241 -13.91 -30.50 12.83
C THR A 241 -13.37 -29.22 12.20
N ILE A 242 -14.01 -28.76 11.12
CA ILE A 242 -13.65 -27.54 10.41
C ILE A 242 -14.73 -26.48 10.68
N ILE A 243 -14.32 -25.37 11.30
CA ILE A 243 -15.21 -24.26 11.64
C ILE A 243 -15.14 -23.23 10.51
N MET A 244 -16.25 -23.07 9.80
CA MET A 244 -16.49 -22.11 8.73
C MET A 244 -17.50 -21.02 9.11
N ALA A 245 -18.08 -21.11 10.32
CA ALA A 245 -19.02 -20.13 10.85
C ALA A 245 -18.36 -18.76 11.12
N SER A 246 -19.17 -17.70 11.13
CA SER A 246 -18.74 -16.34 11.49
C SER A 246 -19.67 -15.80 12.58
N THR A 247 -19.17 -15.62 13.80
CA THR A 247 -19.93 -15.15 14.97
C THR A 247 -18.99 -14.63 16.06
N ASN A 248 -19.49 -13.75 16.94
CA ASN A 248 -18.74 -13.32 18.12
C ASN A 248 -18.82 -14.32 19.30
N SER A 249 -19.58 -15.41 19.13
CA SER A 249 -19.71 -16.45 20.15
C SER A 249 -18.55 -17.45 20.12
N ASN A 250 -18.30 -18.09 21.27
CA ASN A 250 -17.40 -19.24 21.41
C ASN A 250 -18.08 -20.57 21.06
N ASP A 251 -19.41 -20.58 20.91
CA ASP A 251 -20.20 -21.81 20.71
C ASP A 251 -19.68 -22.73 19.59
N PRO A 252 -19.21 -22.23 18.42
CA PRO A 252 -18.66 -23.11 17.40
C PRO A 252 -17.42 -23.89 17.85
N LEU A 253 -16.56 -23.28 18.68
CA LEU A 253 -15.37 -23.94 19.22
C LEU A 253 -15.75 -24.93 20.32
N ASP A 254 -16.69 -24.57 21.20
CA ASP A 254 -17.18 -25.47 22.25
C ASP A 254 -17.85 -26.70 21.64
N LEU A 255 -18.70 -26.51 20.62
CA LEU A 255 -19.31 -27.61 19.86
C LEU A 255 -18.26 -28.47 19.15
N ALA A 256 -17.26 -27.84 18.51
CA ALA A 256 -16.18 -28.58 17.86
C ALA A 256 -15.41 -29.45 18.88
N ALA A 257 -15.11 -28.93 20.07
CA ALA A 257 -14.43 -29.69 21.13
C ALA A 257 -15.27 -30.88 21.62
N GLU A 258 -16.59 -30.72 21.69
CA GLU A 258 -17.53 -31.76 22.09
C GLU A 258 -17.58 -32.93 21.10
N ILE A 259 -17.67 -32.65 19.80
CA ILE A 259 -17.92 -33.67 18.76
C ILE A 259 -16.65 -34.26 18.12
N THR A 260 -15.49 -33.62 18.32
CA THR A 260 -14.20 -34.12 17.84
C THR A 260 -13.68 -35.23 18.76
N ARG A 261 -13.09 -36.27 18.16
CA ARG A 261 -12.52 -37.39 18.92
C ARG A 261 -11.26 -37.00 19.69
N GLU A 262 -10.86 -37.87 20.61
CA GLU A 262 -9.55 -37.78 21.26
C GLU A 262 -8.42 -37.71 20.22
N LYS A 263 -7.46 -36.81 20.47
CA LYS A 263 -6.34 -36.46 19.58
C LYS A 263 -6.76 -35.96 18.19
N GLY A 264 -8.03 -35.56 18.03
CA GLY A 264 -8.55 -34.97 16.80
C GLY A 264 -8.14 -33.51 16.64
N LYS A 265 -8.32 -32.99 15.41
CA LYS A 265 -7.95 -31.62 15.03
C LYS A 265 -9.19 -30.76 14.83
N ILE A 266 -9.14 -29.55 15.36
CA ILE A 266 -10.13 -28.50 15.12
C ILE A 266 -9.46 -27.41 14.29
N VAL A 267 -9.98 -27.15 13.09
CA VAL A 267 -9.47 -26.09 12.21
C VAL A 267 -10.44 -24.91 12.22
N ALA A 268 -10.02 -23.81 12.81
CA ALA A 268 -10.74 -22.53 12.78
C ALA A 268 -10.36 -21.75 11.52
N CYS A 269 -11.29 -21.68 10.57
CA CYS A 269 -11.15 -20.89 9.34
C CYS A 269 -12.10 -19.68 9.32
N GLY A 270 -13.32 -19.86 9.85
CA GLY A 270 -14.29 -18.79 10.02
C GLY A 270 -13.92 -17.86 11.18
N LEU A 271 -14.58 -16.70 11.23
CA LEU A 271 -14.33 -15.66 12.23
C LEU A 271 -15.17 -15.93 13.48
N VAL A 272 -14.59 -16.68 14.42
CA VAL A 272 -15.21 -17.07 15.69
C VAL A 272 -14.37 -16.64 16.89
N LYS A 273 -14.99 -16.56 18.07
CA LYS A 273 -14.24 -16.42 19.32
C LYS A 273 -13.42 -17.70 19.57
N LEU A 274 -12.18 -17.55 20.06
CA LEU A 274 -11.25 -18.65 20.28
C LEU A 274 -10.82 -18.74 21.76
N GLU A 275 -11.78 -18.70 22.67
CA GLU A 275 -11.54 -18.98 24.09
C GLU A 275 -11.52 -20.50 24.29
N VAL A 276 -10.32 -21.08 24.33
CA VAL A 276 -10.14 -22.53 24.36
C VAL A 276 -10.75 -23.14 25.63
N PRO A 277 -11.73 -24.06 25.52
CA PRO A 277 -12.31 -24.75 26.67
C PRO A 277 -11.32 -25.77 27.25
N ARG A 278 -10.44 -25.30 28.15
CA ARG A 278 -9.25 -26.02 28.62
C ARG A 278 -9.53 -27.44 29.09
N ASN A 279 -10.61 -27.68 29.83
CA ASN A 279 -10.89 -29.01 30.39
C ASN A 279 -11.11 -30.05 29.28
N VAL A 280 -11.98 -29.75 28.31
CA VAL A 280 -12.28 -30.65 27.19
C VAL A 280 -11.05 -30.85 26.31
N PHE A 281 -10.29 -29.78 26.03
CA PHE A 281 -9.04 -29.87 25.25
C PHE A 281 -7.98 -30.71 25.96
N PHE A 282 -7.88 -30.60 27.28
CA PHE A 282 -6.93 -31.34 28.09
C PHE A 282 -7.31 -32.83 28.17
N GLU A 283 -8.59 -33.13 28.45
CA GLU A 283 -9.08 -34.51 28.55
C GLU A 283 -8.94 -35.28 27.23
N LYS A 284 -9.24 -34.63 26.11
CA LYS A 284 -9.20 -35.26 24.78
C LYS A 284 -7.87 -35.07 24.04
N GLU A 285 -6.92 -34.32 24.59
CA GLU A 285 -5.66 -33.96 23.91
C GLU A 285 -5.91 -33.33 22.50
N LEU A 286 -6.83 -32.39 22.40
CA LEU A 286 -7.23 -31.78 21.13
C LEU A 286 -6.21 -30.77 20.61
N SER A 287 -6.09 -30.68 19.29
CA SER A 287 -5.31 -29.64 18.60
C SER A 287 -6.22 -28.58 17.98
N LEU A 288 -5.94 -27.30 18.25
CA LEU A 288 -6.59 -26.17 17.57
C LEU A 288 -5.63 -25.53 16.57
N ILE A 289 -6.08 -25.41 15.32
CA ILE A 289 -5.33 -24.79 14.22
C ILE A 289 -6.12 -23.58 13.73
N VAL A 290 -5.47 -22.43 13.65
CA VAL A 290 -6.04 -21.24 12.97
C VAL A 290 -5.56 -21.25 11.53
N SER A 291 -6.48 -21.47 10.59
CA SER A 291 -6.16 -21.59 9.16
C SER A 291 -5.69 -20.25 8.59
N ARG A 292 -4.59 -20.24 7.84
CA ARG A 292 -4.07 -19.03 7.19
C ARG A 292 -4.78 -18.82 5.86
N ALA A 293 -5.99 -18.26 5.86
CA ALA A 293 -6.72 -17.87 4.65
C ALA A 293 -6.53 -18.88 3.49
N THR A 294 -5.92 -18.47 2.38
CA THR A 294 -5.62 -19.28 1.18
C THR A 294 -4.35 -20.12 1.25
N GLY A 295 -3.55 -20.01 2.32
CA GLY A 295 -2.35 -20.79 2.57
C GLY A 295 -1.02 -20.07 2.31
N PRO A 296 0.08 -20.83 2.15
CA PRO A 296 1.40 -20.28 1.82
C PRO A 296 1.36 -19.35 0.60
N GLY A 297 2.12 -18.25 0.67
CA GLY A 297 2.06 -17.13 -0.28
C GLY A 297 1.25 -15.96 0.28
N LYS A 298 0.18 -16.21 1.04
CA LYS A 298 -0.60 -15.13 1.65
C LYS A 298 0.19 -14.45 2.79
N PHE A 299 0.16 -13.11 2.79
CA PHE A 299 0.93 -12.25 3.70
C PHE A 299 2.46 -12.30 3.48
N ASP A 300 2.89 -12.75 2.30
CA ASP A 300 4.29 -12.78 1.88
C ASP A 300 4.47 -11.85 0.66
N PRO A 301 4.98 -10.62 0.86
CA PRO A 301 5.17 -9.66 -0.24
C PRO A 301 6.16 -10.12 -1.31
N ASP A 302 7.12 -10.99 -0.99
CA ASP A 302 8.05 -11.52 -1.99
C ASP A 302 7.32 -12.49 -2.94
N TRP A 303 6.35 -13.23 -2.40
CA TRP A 303 5.49 -14.08 -3.21
C TRP A 303 4.40 -13.30 -3.94
N GLU A 304 3.61 -12.47 -3.23
CA GLU A 304 2.46 -11.73 -3.78
C GLU A 304 2.88 -10.62 -4.76
N LEU A 305 3.92 -9.83 -4.44
CA LEU A 305 4.27 -8.63 -5.23
C LEU A 305 5.49 -8.83 -6.13
N LYS A 306 6.50 -9.60 -5.69
CA LYS A 306 7.71 -9.83 -6.49
C LYS A 306 7.61 -11.08 -7.37
N GLY A 307 6.58 -11.91 -7.18
CA GLY A 307 6.36 -13.09 -7.99
C GLY A 307 7.39 -14.21 -7.76
N HIS A 308 8.08 -14.21 -6.60
CA HIS A 308 9.03 -15.26 -6.24
C HIS A 308 8.27 -16.48 -5.73
N ASN A 309 8.59 -17.68 -6.24
CA ASN A 309 7.96 -18.91 -5.80
C ASN A 309 8.79 -19.65 -4.75
N TYR A 310 8.13 -20.38 -3.87
CA TYR A 310 8.80 -21.31 -2.96
C TYR A 310 9.37 -22.50 -3.72
N PRO A 311 10.46 -23.12 -3.24
CA PRO A 311 10.90 -24.41 -3.75
C PRO A 311 9.77 -25.45 -3.63
N LEU A 312 9.39 -26.07 -4.75
CA LEU A 312 8.23 -26.98 -4.81
C LEU A 312 8.33 -28.15 -3.81
N GLY A 313 9.55 -28.65 -3.55
CA GLY A 313 9.80 -29.71 -2.57
C GLY A 313 9.56 -29.31 -1.12
N LEU A 314 9.55 -28.01 -0.81
CA LEU A 314 9.28 -27.49 0.53
C LEU A 314 7.82 -27.04 0.68
N VAL A 315 7.27 -26.39 -0.34
CA VAL A 315 5.90 -25.87 -0.33
C VAL A 315 5.20 -26.26 -1.62
N ARG A 316 4.48 -27.39 -1.57
CA ARG A 316 3.71 -27.89 -2.70
C ARG A 316 2.45 -27.07 -2.97
N TRP A 317 1.80 -26.60 -1.89
CA TRP A 317 0.44 -26.05 -1.95
C TRP A 317 0.43 -24.60 -1.54
N THR A 318 0.71 -23.72 -2.50
CA THR A 318 0.55 -22.28 -2.37
C THR A 318 -0.90 -21.85 -2.58
N GLN A 319 -1.21 -20.57 -2.36
CA GLN A 319 -2.48 -19.97 -2.75
C GLN A 319 -2.87 -20.31 -4.20
N ALA A 320 -1.98 -20.05 -5.17
CA ALA A 320 -2.19 -20.41 -6.57
C ALA A 320 -2.41 -21.93 -6.75
N GLY A 321 -1.65 -22.75 -6.02
CA GLY A 321 -1.83 -24.21 -6.01
C GLY A 321 -3.21 -24.65 -5.52
N ASN A 322 -3.74 -24.01 -4.47
CA ASN A 322 -5.07 -24.27 -3.94
C ASN A 322 -6.18 -23.83 -4.93
N MET A 323 -6.03 -22.65 -5.56
CA MET A 323 -6.95 -22.18 -6.60
C MET A 323 -6.97 -23.13 -7.81
N LYS A 324 -5.79 -23.55 -8.28
CA LYS A 324 -5.66 -24.49 -9.39
C LYS A 324 -6.33 -25.83 -9.08
N GLU A 325 -6.17 -26.34 -7.86
CA GLU A 325 -6.77 -27.61 -7.46
C GLU A 325 -8.30 -27.52 -7.43
N TYR A 326 -8.86 -26.41 -6.93
CA TYR A 326 -10.30 -26.16 -7.03
C TYR A 326 -10.79 -26.22 -8.48
N LEU A 327 -10.10 -25.52 -9.40
CA LEU A 327 -10.50 -25.52 -10.81
C LEU A 327 -10.40 -26.91 -11.45
N ASN A 328 -9.41 -27.72 -11.06
CA ASN A 328 -9.32 -29.12 -11.50
C ASN A 328 -10.51 -29.96 -11.00
N LEU A 329 -10.95 -29.75 -9.75
CA LEU A 329 -12.12 -30.43 -9.19
C LEU A 329 -13.41 -30.03 -9.91
N VAL A 330 -13.54 -28.76 -10.31
CA VAL A 330 -14.66 -28.27 -11.12
C VAL A 330 -14.62 -28.88 -12.53
N ALA A 331 -13.46 -28.86 -13.19
CA ALA A 331 -13.28 -29.47 -14.51
C ALA A 331 -13.63 -30.96 -14.52
N GLY A 332 -13.32 -31.67 -13.43
CA GLY A 332 -13.67 -33.07 -13.23
C GLY A 332 -15.11 -33.33 -12.77
N GLY A 333 -15.95 -32.29 -12.67
CA GLY A 333 -17.36 -32.40 -12.24
C GLY A 333 -17.55 -32.81 -10.77
N ARG A 334 -16.51 -32.69 -9.92
CA ARG A 334 -16.56 -33.07 -8.50
C ARG A 334 -17.00 -31.94 -7.59
N VAL A 335 -16.88 -30.70 -8.05
CA VAL A 335 -17.31 -29.49 -7.35
C VAL A 335 -18.05 -28.60 -8.34
N THR A 336 -19.13 -27.95 -7.90
CA THR A 336 -19.84 -26.94 -8.68
C THR A 336 -20.38 -25.84 -7.78
N MET A 337 -20.40 -24.61 -8.29
CA MET A 337 -21.00 -23.46 -7.62
C MET A 337 -22.43 -23.18 -8.06
N ALA A 338 -22.92 -23.82 -9.13
CA ALA A 338 -24.25 -23.56 -9.69
C ALA A 338 -25.38 -23.55 -8.64
N PRO A 339 -25.52 -24.55 -7.73
CA PRO A 339 -26.57 -24.54 -6.71
C PRO A 339 -26.23 -23.65 -5.49
N VAL A 340 -24.99 -23.19 -5.38
CA VAL A 340 -24.53 -22.28 -4.31
C VAL A 340 -24.78 -20.81 -4.68
N ILE A 341 -24.77 -20.48 -5.98
CA ILE A 341 -25.02 -19.13 -6.49
C ILE A 341 -26.52 -18.83 -6.45
N THR A 342 -26.92 -17.94 -5.55
CA THR A 342 -28.32 -17.54 -5.39
C THR A 342 -28.67 -16.27 -6.15
N HIS A 343 -27.72 -15.36 -6.34
CA HIS A 343 -27.98 -14.07 -7.00
C HIS A 343 -26.88 -13.70 -7.98
N ARG A 344 -27.30 -13.02 -9.06
CA ARG A 344 -26.45 -12.45 -10.10
C ARG A 344 -26.87 -11.01 -10.32
N PHE A 345 -25.93 -10.09 -10.26
CA PHE A 345 -26.15 -8.67 -10.51
C PHE A 345 -25.21 -8.20 -11.62
N SER A 346 -25.66 -7.26 -12.46
CA SER A 346 -24.74 -6.49 -13.29
C SER A 346 -23.84 -5.63 -12.39
N ILE A 347 -22.62 -5.33 -12.82
CA ILE A 347 -21.76 -4.33 -12.17
C ILE A 347 -22.47 -2.96 -12.04
N ASP A 348 -23.37 -2.64 -12.99
CA ASP A 348 -24.20 -1.43 -12.96
C ASP A 348 -25.18 -1.42 -11.78
N ASP A 349 -25.55 -2.60 -11.28
CA ASP A 349 -26.46 -2.83 -10.15
C ASP A 349 -25.73 -3.29 -8.88
N ALA A 350 -24.41 -3.17 -8.82
CA ALA A 350 -23.61 -3.71 -7.72
C ALA A 350 -24.06 -3.20 -6.34
N LEU A 351 -24.51 -1.94 -6.22
CA LEU A 351 -25.01 -1.39 -4.96
C LEU A 351 -26.25 -2.14 -4.43
N LYS A 352 -27.14 -2.59 -5.32
CA LYS A 352 -28.31 -3.42 -4.93
C LYS A 352 -27.88 -4.77 -4.36
N ALA A 353 -26.76 -5.32 -4.84
CA ALA A 353 -26.19 -6.53 -4.26
C ALA A 353 -25.81 -6.28 -2.80
N TYR A 354 -25.16 -5.16 -2.48
CA TYR A 354 -24.82 -4.83 -1.09
C TYR A 354 -26.04 -4.47 -0.24
N ASP A 355 -27.05 -3.80 -0.80
CA ASP A 355 -28.31 -3.55 -0.10
C ASP A 355 -28.97 -4.87 0.34
N LEU A 356 -28.94 -5.91 -0.51
CA LEU A 356 -29.37 -7.26 -0.15
C LEU A 356 -28.54 -7.84 1.02
N LEU A 357 -27.22 -7.69 1.00
CA LEU A 357 -26.32 -8.25 2.04
C LEU A 357 -26.48 -7.55 3.41
N LEU A 358 -26.76 -6.26 3.37
CA LEU A 358 -26.90 -5.39 4.53
C LEU A 358 -28.35 -5.25 5.02
N SER A 359 -29.32 -5.80 4.27
CA SER A 359 -30.73 -5.75 4.61
C SER A 359 -31.01 -6.31 6.01
N LYS A 360 -31.86 -5.58 6.75
CA LYS A 360 -32.36 -5.98 8.08
C LYS A 360 -33.41 -7.08 8.01
N ASP A 361 -34.00 -7.31 6.84
CA ASP A 361 -35.03 -8.33 6.63
C ASP A 361 -34.42 -9.73 6.46
N HIS A 362 -33.10 -9.84 6.53
CA HIS A 362 -32.33 -11.08 6.43
C HIS A 362 -32.76 -11.99 5.27
N PRO A 363 -32.84 -11.48 4.02
CA PRO A 363 -33.22 -12.28 2.86
C PRO A 363 -32.22 -13.43 2.66
N TYR A 364 -32.69 -14.54 2.12
CA TYR A 364 -31.83 -15.69 1.87
C TYR A 364 -30.84 -15.40 0.73
N TYR A 365 -29.55 -15.52 1.03
CA TYR A 365 -28.48 -15.46 0.03
C TYR A 365 -27.35 -16.41 0.43
N LEU A 366 -26.49 -16.76 -0.52
CA LEU A 366 -25.35 -17.62 -0.27
C LEU A 366 -24.15 -17.23 -1.15
N GLY A 367 -24.18 -17.56 -2.44
CA GLY A 367 -23.24 -17.05 -3.44
C GLY A 367 -23.85 -15.88 -4.22
N VAL A 368 -23.15 -14.75 -4.25
CA VAL A 368 -23.54 -13.57 -5.02
C VAL A 368 -22.46 -13.26 -6.05
N LEU A 369 -22.84 -13.13 -7.31
CA LEU A 369 -21.93 -12.83 -8.42
C LEU A 369 -22.24 -11.45 -9.01
N LEU A 370 -21.18 -10.71 -9.33
CA LEU A 370 -21.25 -9.56 -10.24
C LEU A 370 -20.84 -9.99 -11.65
N GLN A 371 -21.60 -9.50 -12.63
CA GLN A 371 -21.42 -9.76 -14.05
C GLN A 371 -21.00 -8.47 -14.77
N TYR A 372 -20.07 -8.60 -15.70
CA TYR A 372 -19.43 -7.49 -16.39
C TYR A 372 -19.72 -7.53 -17.89
N LYS A 373 -19.59 -6.38 -18.55
CA LYS A 373 -19.77 -6.25 -20.01
C LYS A 373 -18.59 -6.88 -20.75
N GLU A 374 -18.84 -7.43 -21.94
CA GLU A 374 -17.79 -8.09 -22.74
C GLU A 374 -16.69 -7.15 -23.25
N LYS A 375 -17.01 -5.85 -23.41
CA LYS A 375 -16.10 -4.82 -23.90
C LYS A 375 -16.12 -3.61 -22.96
N PRO A 376 -15.37 -3.63 -21.84
CA PRO A 376 -15.30 -2.49 -20.95
C PRO A 376 -14.52 -1.34 -21.59
N ALA A 377 -14.86 -0.10 -21.20
CA ALA A 377 -14.12 1.07 -21.62
C ALA A 377 -12.71 1.05 -21.01
N GLN A 378 -11.68 1.00 -21.87
CA GLN A 378 -10.27 1.00 -21.48
C GLN A 378 -9.67 2.41 -21.38
N GLU A 379 -10.51 3.41 -21.11
CA GLU A 379 -10.09 4.80 -21.03
C GLU A 379 -9.06 4.98 -19.91
N LYS A 380 -7.85 5.42 -20.30
CA LYS A 380 -6.77 5.75 -19.38
C LYS A 380 -6.95 7.11 -18.72
N LYS A 381 -7.97 7.88 -19.11
CA LYS A 381 -8.23 9.24 -18.65
C LYS A 381 -9.72 9.40 -18.41
N ILE A 382 -10.10 9.94 -17.25
CA ILE A 382 -11.49 10.21 -16.89
C ILE A 382 -11.62 11.66 -16.46
N VAL A 383 -12.57 12.38 -17.05
CA VAL A 383 -12.94 13.74 -16.64
C VAL A 383 -13.73 13.64 -15.33
N VAL A 384 -13.31 14.41 -14.33
CA VAL A 384 -13.88 14.38 -12.98
C VAL A 384 -14.83 15.55 -12.73
N ALA A 385 -14.47 16.73 -13.23
CA ALA A 385 -15.29 17.93 -13.15
C ALA A 385 -15.48 18.54 -14.54
N SER A 386 -16.68 19.07 -14.81
CA SER A 386 -16.92 19.84 -16.03
C SER A 386 -16.04 21.10 -16.02
N PRO A 387 -15.36 21.45 -17.13
CA PRO A 387 -14.40 22.55 -17.17
C PRO A 387 -15.11 23.86 -16.83
N LYS A 388 -14.83 24.41 -15.64
CA LYS A 388 -15.29 25.74 -15.20
C LYS A 388 -14.14 26.61 -14.74
N ILE A 389 -12.96 26.47 -15.36
CA ILE A 389 -11.83 27.36 -15.05
C ILE A 389 -11.46 28.08 -16.33
N ASP A 390 -11.79 29.36 -16.36
CA ASP A 390 -11.35 30.29 -17.40
C ASP A 390 -9.86 30.56 -17.17
N HIS A 391 -9.01 29.94 -17.99
CA HIS A 391 -7.56 30.05 -17.84
C HIS A 391 -7.11 31.45 -18.26
N GLN A 392 -6.65 32.25 -17.30
CA GLN A 392 -6.02 33.52 -17.65
C GLN A 392 -4.57 33.30 -18.12
N PRO A 393 -4.14 33.98 -19.20
CA PRO A 393 -2.75 33.96 -19.64
C PRO A 393 -1.78 34.28 -18.49
N GLY A 394 -0.75 33.46 -18.29
CA GLY A 394 0.26 33.63 -17.24
C GLY A 394 -0.05 32.95 -15.88
N GLN A 395 -1.22 32.33 -15.70
CA GLN A 395 -1.49 31.53 -14.50
C GLN A 395 -0.87 30.11 -14.62
N PRO A 396 -0.29 29.56 -13.52
CA PRO A 396 0.19 28.19 -13.49
C PRO A 396 -0.97 27.18 -13.61
N VAL A 397 -0.86 26.29 -14.60
CA VAL A 397 -1.78 25.18 -14.85
C VAL A 397 -0.98 23.88 -14.66
N VAL A 398 -1.36 23.13 -13.62
CA VAL A 398 -0.50 22.09 -13.05
C VAL A 398 -1.02 20.69 -13.33
N GLY A 399 -0.10 19.84 -13.77
CA GLY A 399 -0.22 18.39 -13.73
C GLY A 399 0.48 17.81 -12.50
N LEU A 400 -0.18 16.90 -11.79
CA LEU A 400 0.43 16.15 -10.68
C LEU A 400 0.71 14.71 -11.11
N ILE A 401 1.95 14.27 -11.03
CA ILE A 401 2.38 12.90 -11.34
C ILE A 401 2.84 12.25 -10.04
N GLY A 402 2.05 11.29 -9.56
CA GLY A 402 2.28 10.61 -8.27
C GLY A 402 1.51 11.27 -7.13
N ALA A 403 0.52 10.55 -6.60
CA ALA A 403 -0.27 10.98 -5.46
C ALA A 403 -0.18 9.97 -4.31
N GLY A 404 1.04 9.71 -3.85
CA GLY A 404 1.31 8.85 -2.71
C GLY A 404 0.91 9.49 -1.37
N LEU A 405 1.28 8.84 -0.27
CA LEU A 405 0.95 9.31 1.08
C LEU A 405 1.48 10.74 1.34
N PHE A 406 2.73 11.00 0.97
CA PHE A 406 3.35 12.31 1.16
C PHE A 406 2.62 13.41 0.36
N THR A 407 2.25 13.11 -0.89
CA THR A 407 1.47 14.04 -1.72
C THR A 407 0.13 14.41 -1.08
N ASN A 408 -0.60 13.43 -0.56
CA ASN A 408 -1.91 13.63 0.08
C ASN A 408 -1.81 14.39 1.41
N VAL A 409 -0.79 14.11 2.22
CA VAL A 409 -0.66 14.67 3.56
C VAL A 409 0.06 16.02 3.57
N THR A 410 0.92 16.30 2.61
CA THR A 410 1.80 17.48 2.60
C THR A 410 1.62 18.35 1.37
N ILE A 411 1.85 17.82 0.16
CA ILE A 411 1.87 18.61 -1.08
C ILE A 411 0.50 19.22 -1.37
N LEU A 412 -0.55 18.39 -1.50
CA LEU A 412 -1.89 18.85 -1.89
C LEU A 412 -2.49 19.87 -0.89
N PRO A 413 -2.33 19.71 0.44
CA PRO A 413 -2.69 20.75 1.40
C PRO A 413 -1.95 22.09 1.21
N CYS A 414 -0.68 22.06 0.77
CA CYS A 414 0.07 23.28 0.43
C CYS A 414 -0.47 23.93 -0.86
N LEU A 415 -0.68 23.14 -1.92
CA LEU A 415 -1.20 23.64 -3.19
C LEU A 415 -2.57 24.33 -3.04
N LYS A 416 -3.45 23.77 -2.19
CA LYS A 416 -4.78 24.34 -1.93
C LYS A 416 -4.74 25.77 -1.35
N LYS A 417 -3.64 26.15 -0.69
CA LYS A 417 -3.47 27.49 -0.09
C LYS A 417 -2.91 28.51 -1.08
N ILE A 418 -2.46 28.08 -2.25
CA ILE A 418 -1.85 28.96 -3.25
C ILE A 418 -2.94 29.49 -4.17
N SER A 419 -3.12 30.81 -4.17
CA SER A 419 -4.10 31.49 -5.04
C SER A 419 -3.65 31.47 -6.50
N GLY A 420 -4.61 31.46 -7.43
CA GLY A 420 -4.34 31.52 -8.88
C GLY A 420 -3.60 30.28 -9.42
N LEU A 421 -3.84 29.12 -8.81
CA LEU A 421 -3.35 27.82 -9.28
C LEU A 421 -4.50 27.05 -9.91
N THR A 422 -4.31 26.54 -11.13
CA THR A 422 -5.26 25.60 -11.74
C THR A 422 -4.72 24.17 -11.65
N LEU A 423 -5.44 23.30 -10.94
CA LEU A 423 -5.13 21.87 -10.86
C LEU A 423 -5.84 21.13 -12.00
N ARG A 424 -5.10 20.73 -13.02
CA ARG A 424 -5.68 20.25 -14.28
C ARG A 424 -5.76 18.73 -14.34
N GLY A 425 -4.63 18.05 -14.31
CA GLY A 425 -4.55 16.60 -14.41
C GLY A 425 -3.82 15.98 -13.23
N VAL A 426 -4.27 14.82 -12.76
CA VAL A 426 -3.52 13.97 -11.82
C VAL A 426 -3.30 12.57 -12.38
N ALA A 427 -2.06 12.12 -12.38
CA ALA A 427 -1.64 10.79 -12.82
C ALA A 427 -1.20 9.95 -11.62
N THR A 428 -1.76 8.77 -11.46
CA THR A 428 -1.39 7.84 -10.39
C THR A 428 -1.27 6.41 -10.90
N ALA A 429 -0.62 5.53 -10.13
CA ALA A 429 -0.41 4.14 -10.52
C ALA A 429 -1.69 3.28 -10.48
N THR A 430 -2.79 3.77 -9.90
CA THR A 430 -4.08 3.07 -9.81
C THR A 430 -5.23 4.04 -10.08
N GLY A 431 -6.21 3.64 -10.89
CA GLY A 431 -7.33 4.51 -11.26
C GLY A 431 -8.06 5.09 -10.07
N LEU A 432 -8.34 4.27 -9.04
CA LEU A 432 -9.04 4.71 -7.83
C LEU A 432 -8.29 5.79 -7.05
N SER A 433 -6.97 5.68 -6.90
CA SER A 433 -6.20 6.72 -6.20
C SER A 433 -6.25 8.05 -6.96
N GLY A 434 -6.19 8.00 -8.29
CA GLY A 434 -6.31 9.18 -9.15
C GLY A 434 -7.69 9.82 -9.05
N ARG A 435 -8.75 9.00 -9.09
CA ARG A 435 -10.13 9.47 -8.94
C ARG A 435 -10.37 10.13 -7.58
N ASN A 436 -9.91 9.52 -6.50
CA ASN A 436 -10.03 10.07 -5.14
C ASN A 436 -9.38 11.45 -5.02
N VAL A 437 -8.12 11.55 -5.45
CA VAL A 437 -7.36 12.80 -5.38
C VAL A 437 -8.00 13.87 -6.26
N ALA A 438 -8.43 13.52 -7.47
CA ALA A 438 -9.06 14.45 -8.37
C ALA A 438 -10.37 15.01 -7.81
N SER A 439 -11.25 14.15 -7.28
CA SER A 439 -12.52 14.59 -6.68
C SER A 439 -12.31 15.40 -5.40
N GLN A 440 -11.32 15.04 -4.58
CA GLN A 440 -11.06 15.71 -3.30
C GLN A 440 -10.44 17.10 -3.46
N TYR A 441 -9.51 17.26 -4.41
CA TYR A 441 -8.74 18.50 -4.58
C TYR A 441 -9.16 19.32 -5.80
N GLY A 442 -10.14 18.85 -6.58
CA GLY A 442 -10.72 19.58 -7.69
C GLY A 442 -9.88 19.56 -8.96
N PHE A 443 -9.24 18.43 -9.29
CA PHE A 443 -8.59 18.26 -10.60
C PHE A 443 -9.66 18.06 -11.69
N GLU A 444 -9.42 18.63 -12.88
CA GLU A 444 -10.33 18.48 -14.03
C GLU A 444 -10.42 17.02 -14.52
N TYR A 445 -9.29 16.31 -14.55
CA TYR A 445 -9.25 14.89 -14.91
C TYR A 445 -8.23 14.09 -14.09
N CYS A 446 -8.41 12.77 -14.09
CA CYS A 446 -7.44 11.82 -13.57
C CYS A 446 -7.03 10.81 -14.64
N THR A 447 -5.83 10.26 -14.53
CA THR A 447 -5.29 9.28 -15.47
C THR A 447 -4.36 8.28 -14.79
N THR A 448 -4.18 7.11 -15.40
CA THR A 448 -3.16 6.13 -15.03
C THR A 448 -1.90 6.24 -15.90
N ASP A 449 -1.90 7.15 -16.87
CA ASP A 449 -0.81 7.37 -17.81
C ASP A 449 -0.28 8.79 -17.68
N TYR A 450 0.90 8.96 -17.09
CA TYR A 450 1.46 10.30 -16.92
C TYR A 450 1.79 11.00 -18.25
N GLN A 451 1.89 10.26 -19.36
CA GLN A 451 2.09 10.86 -20.68
C GLN A 451 0.90 11.75 -21.07
N GLU A 452 -0.32 11.43 -20.63
CA GLU A 452 -1.50 12.27 -20.84
C GLU A 452 -1.36 13.66 -20.20
N ILE A 453 -0.62 13.76 -19.08
CA ILE A 453 -0.28 15.04 -18.46
C ILE A 453 0.76 15.79 -19.27
N LEU A 454 1.78 15.09 -19.76
CA LEU A 454 2.88 15.72 -20.52
C LEU A 454 2.41 16.24 -21.88
N HIS A 455 1.48 15.53 -22.53
CA HIS A 455 0.91 15.91 -23.83
C HIS A 455 -0.25 16.90 -23.74
N ASP A 456 -0.67 17.31 -22.53
CA ASP A 456 -1.71 18.34 -22.38
C ASP A 456 -1.10 19.73 -22.56
N ASP A 457 -1.35 20.35 -23.71
CA ASP A 457 -0.80 21.67 -24.06
C ASP A 457 -1.21 22.78 -23.10
N LYS A 458 -2.31 22.62 -22.36
CA LYS A 458 -2.71 23.63 -21.37
C LYS A 458 -1.95 23.49 -20.05
N ILE A 459 -1.32 22.35 -19.77
CA ILE A 459 -0.46 22.18 -18.60
C ILE A 459 0.90 22.83 -18.89
N ASN A 460 1.32 23.78 -18.06
CA ASN A 460 2.62 24.46 -18.20
C ASN A 460 3.63 24.05 -17.14
N ALA A 461 3.19 23.48 -16.02
CA ALA A 461 4.05 22.98 -14.96
C ALA A 461 3.61 21.60 -14.46
N VAL A 462 4.57 20.78 -14.04
CA VAL A 462 4.31 19.47 -13.44
C VAL A 462 4.95 19.33 -12.07
N ILE A 463 4.26 18.64 -11.16
CA ILE A 463 4.78 18.19 -9.87
C ILE A 463 4.99 16.67 -9.97
N ILE A 464 6.22 16.21 -9.79
CA ILE A 464 6.60 14.81 -9.80
C ILE A 464 6.84 14.36 -8.35
N ALA A 465 5.97 13.51 -7.82
CA ALA A 465 6.03 12.97 -6.47
C ALA A 465 5.83 11.44 -6.50
N THR A 466 6.73 10.76 -7.23
CA THR A 466 6.67 9.32 -7.50
C THR A 466 7.71 8.55 -6.67
N ARG A 467 7.99 7.30 -7.03
CA ARG A 467 9.12 6.54 -6.47
C ARG A 467 10.43 7.10 -7.03
N HIS A 468 11.53 6.96 -6.30
CA HIS A 468 12.77 7.67 -6.61
C HIS A 468 13.37 7.24 -7.97
N ASP A 469 13.28 5.96 -8.31
CA ASP A 469 13.69 5.36 -9.58
C ASP A 469 12.95 5.93 -10.82
N LEU A 470 11.79 6.55 -10.62
CA LEU A 470 11.00 7.13 -11.71
C LEU A 470 11.31 8.61 -11.96
N HIS A 471 11.98 9.30 -11.03
CA HIS A 471 12.19 10.75 -11.08
C HIS A 471 12.92 11.17 -12.35
N ALA A 472 14.12 10.63 -12.61
CA ALA A 472 14.97 11.05 -13.72
C ALA A 472 14.25 10.95 -15.08
N LYS A 473 13.65 9.78 -15.35
CA LYS A 473 12.89 9.54 -16.58
C LYS A 473 11.72 10.51 -16.74
N MET A 474 10.99 10.82 -15.67
CA MET A 474 9.85 11.73 -15.72
C MET A 474 10.28 13.20 -15.85
N ILE A 475 11.37 13.61 -15.19
CA ILE A 475 11.96 14.95 -15.30
C ILE A 475 12.39 15.21 -16.74
N VAL A 476 13.21 14.32 -17.31
CA VAL A 476 13.73 14.46 -18.69
C VAL A 476 12.59 14.61 -19.69
N LYS A 477 11.56 13.76 -19.58
CA LYS A 477 10.38 13.83 -20.46
C LYS A 477 9.54 15.09 -20.26
N ALA A 478 9.37 15.55 -19.02
CA ALA A 478 8.62 16.77 -18.75
C ALA A 478 9.32 18.02 -19.28
N LEU A 479 10.64 18.11 -19.11
CA LEU A 479 11.46 19.19 -19.65
C LEU A 479 11.43 19.19 -21.18
N ALA A 480 11.55 18.00 -21.81
CA ALA A 480 11.45 17.85 -23.27
C ALA A 480 10.06 18.24 -23.81
N ALA A 481 8.99 18.00 -23.03
CA ALA A 481 7.63 18.45 -23.33
C ALA A 481 7.41 19.95 -23.04
N GLY A 482 8.46 20.70 -22.71
CA GLY A 482 8.40 22.14 -22.47
C GLY A 482 7.67 22.55 -21.19
N LYS A 483 7.62 21.67 -20.18
CA LYS A 483 6.97 21.94 -18.89
C LYS A 483 7.99 22.43 -17.85
N ASP A 484 7.62 23.39 -17.01
CA ASP A 484 8.37 23.67 -15.79
C ASP A 484 8.17 22.52 -14.79
N VAL A 485 9.21 22.14 -14.06
CA VAL A 485 9.21 20.92 -13.23
C VAL A 485 9.48 21.24 -11.77
N PHE A 486 8.59 20.79 -10.89
CA PHE A 486 8.90 20.54 -9.49
C PHE A 486 9.01 19.03 -9.29
N VAL A 487 10.08 18.56 -8.65
CA VAL A 487 10.28 17.13 -8.36
C VAL A 487 10.64 16.93 -6.90
N GLU A 488 9.99 15.96 -6.26
CA GLU A 488 10.40 15.51 -4.93
C GLU A 488 11.81 14.94 -4.95
N LYS A 489 12.49 14.96 -3.79
CA LYS A 489 13.84 14.40 -3.68
C LYS A 489 13.81 12.86 -3.67
N PRO A 490 14.88 12.19 -4.14
CA PRO A 490 16.13 12.74 -4.68
C PRO A 490 15.99 13.16 -6.14
N LEU A 491 16.96 13.94 -6.63
CA LEU A 491 17.01 14.35 -8.04
C LEU A 491 17.27 13.16 -8.98
N ALA A 492 18.20 12.28 -8.59
CA ALA A 492 18.60 11.08 -9.35
C ALA A 492 19.09 9.97 -8.42
N MET A 493 19.05 8.72 -8.91
CA MET A 493 19.50 7.53 -8.17
C MET A 493 20.95 7.14 -8.47
N ASN A 494 21.50 7.60 -9.60
CA ASN A 494 22.87 7.32 -10.02
C ASN A 494 23.41 8.45 -10.92
N GLU A 495 24.71 8.39 -11.23
CA GLU A 495 25.38 9.40 -12.05
C GLU A 495 24.86 9.48 -13.49
N ALA A 496 24.45 8.34 -14.07
CA ALA A 496 23.93 8.31 -15.45
C ALA A 496 22.60 9.09 -15.53
N GLU A 497 21.68 8.82 -14.62
CA GLU A 497 20.43 9.58 -14.49
C GLU A 497 20.66 11.07 -14.22
N LEU A 498 21.61 11.40 -13.34
CA LEU A 498 21.95 12.79 -13.05
C LEU A 498 22.44 13.52 -14.31
N LYS A 499 23.29 12.86 -15.11
CA LYS A 499 23.78 13.39 -16.38
C LYS A 499 22.62 13.63 -17.36
N GLU A 500 21.72 12.66 -17.52
CA GLU A 500 20.55 12.81 -18.41
C GLU A 500 19.66 14.00 -18.02
N ILE A 501 19.44 14.21 -16.71
CA ILE A 501 18.66 15.35 -16.22
C ILE A 501 19.36 16.67 -16.53
N ARG A 502 20.69 16.76 -16.35
CA ARG A 502 21.46 17.96 -16.66
C ARG A 502 21.36 18.32 -18.13
N ASP A 503 21.62 17.36 -19.01
CA ASP A 503 21.55 17.55 -20.46
C ASP A 503 20.14 18.01 -20.88
N ALA A 504 19.09 17.46 -20.27
CA ALA A 504 17.71 17.86 -20.53
C ALA A 504 17.39 19.26 -20.00
N TYR A 505 17.85 19.60 -18.79
CA TYR A 505 17.65 20.92 -18.18
C TYR A 505 18.27 22.02 -19.03
N GLU A 506 19.54 21.86 -19.40
CA GLU A 506 20.28 22.84 -20.22
C GLU A 506 19.63 23.08 -21.60
N ARG A 507 19.10 22.02 -22.23
CA ARG A 507 18.42 22.13 -23.53
C ARG A 507 17.02 22.72 -23.45
N SER A 508 16.32 22.55 -22.33
CA SER A 508 14.89 22.87 -22.23
C SER A 508 14.58 24.36 -22.10
N GLY A 509 15.49 25.13 -21.47
CA GLY A 509 15.21 26.50 -21.04
C GLY A 509 14.05 26.61 -20.01
N LYS A 510 13.63 25.49 -19.41
CA LYS A 510 12.55 25.42 -18.41
C LYS A 510 13.12 25.41 -17.00
N ARG A 511 12.27 25.75 -16.02
CA ARG A 511 12.66 25.72 -14.61
C ARG A 511 12.57 24.29 -14.07
N LEU A 512 13.51 23.94 -13.21
CA LEU A 512 13.52 22.71 -12.44
C LEU A 512 13.79 23.04 -10.97
N MET A 513 12.90 22.63 -10.08
CA MET A 513 13.05 22.79 -8.64
C MET A 513 12.95 21.44 -7.95
N VAL A 514 13.91 21.14 -7.08
CA VAL A 514 13.91 19.92 -6.26
C VAL A 514 13.31 20.24 -4.89
N GLY A 515 12.52 19.31 -4.35
CA GLY A 515 11.79 19.39 -3.08
C GLY A 515 12.66 19.42 -1.82
N PHE A 516 13.64 20.31 -1.76
CA PHE A 516 14.47 20.57 -0.58
C PHE A 516 13.85 21.66 0.30
N ASN A 517 12.69 21.37 0.89
CA ASN A 517 11.89 22.28 1.69
C ASN A 517 12.63 23.07 2.80
N ARG A 518 13.64 22.46 3.44
CA ARG A 518 14.30 22.98 4.66
C ARG A 518 14.91 24.38 4.50
N ARG A 519 15.43 24.72 3.31
CA ARG A 519 15.97 26.07 3.03
C ARG A 519 14.89 27.16 3.01
N PHE A 520 13.62 26.78 2.82
CA PHE A 520 12.47 27.68 2.82
C PHE A 520 11.80 27.80 4.20
N ALA A 521 12.28 27.05 5.20
CA ALA A 521 11.72 27.11 6.55
C ALA A 521 11.94 28.52 7.16
N PRO A 522 10.90 29.17 7.73
CA PRO A 522 11.03 30.53 8.27
C PRO A 522 12.14 30.69 9.31
N SER A 523 12.37 29.65 10.13
CA SER A 523 13.44 29.64 11.12
C SER A 523 14.83 29.54 10.49
N ALA A 524 14.99 28.77 9.41
CA ALA A 524 16.25 28.66 8.67
C ALA A 524 16.57 29.95 7.90
N VAL A 525 15.58 30.55 7.25
CA VAL A 525 15.70 31.86 6.58
C VAL A 525 16.14 32.92 7.59
N ARG A 526 15.43 33.05 8.72
CA ARG A 526 15.77 34.01 9.77
C ARG A 526 17.15 33.78 10.38
N ALA A 527 17.52 32.52 10.64
CA ALA A 527 18.83 32.20 11.20
C ALA A 527 19.97 32.59 10.25
N LYS A 528 19.79 32.32 8.94
CA LYS A 528 20.75 32.71 7.91
C LYS A 528 20.87 34.23 7.76
N GLU A 529 19.74 34.95 7.75
CA GLU A 529 19.71 36.42 7.74
C GLU A 529 20.45 37.03 8.95
N LEU A 530 20.26 36.45 10.15
CA LEU A 530 20.94 36.89 11.37
C LEU A 530 22.44 36.63 11.32
N MET A 531 22.83 35.47 10.77
CA MET A 531 24.24 35.10 10.59
C MET A 531 24.94 36.05 9.60
N GLY A 532 24.28 36.43 8.49
CA GLY A 532 24.92 37.24 7.46
C GLY A 532 26.16 36.54 6.86
N GLU A 533 27.07 37.32 6.29
CA GLU A 533 28.32 36.80 5.73
C GLU A 533 29.43 36.80 6.78
N VAL A 534 29.84 35.60 7.22
CA VAL A 534 30.90 35.44 8.25
C VAL A 534 32.07 34.56 7.81
N GLY A 535 32.18 34.31 6.51
CA GLY A 535 33.22 33.45 5.95
C GLY A 535 33.01 31.97 6.29
N ALA A 536 34.10 31.26 6.54
CA ALA A 536 34.06 29.82 6.84
C ALA A 536 33.42 29.56 8.21
N VAL A 537 32.52 28.58 8.25
CA VAL A 537 31.80 28.18 9.46
C VAL A 537 32.00 26.69 9.75
N THR A 538 31.71 26.29 10.99
CA THR A 538 31.58 24.89 11.38
C THR A 538 30.11 24.56 11.57
N VAL A 539 29.66 23.45 10.98
CA VAL A 539 28.26 22.98 11.07
C VAL A 539 28.21 21.62 11.75
N ASN A 540 27.29 21.44 12.70
CA ASN A 540 26.93 20.14 13.25
C ASN A 540 25.45 19.85 12.97
N CYS A 541 25.17 18.80 12.21
CA CYS A 541 23.82 18.37 11.88
C CYS A 541 23.57 16.98 12.46
N ARG A 542 22.48 16.81 13.22
CA ARG A 542 22.08 15.55 13.82
C ARG A 542 20.66 15.19 13.43
N VAL A 543 20.49 13.97 12.92
CA VAL A 543 19.21 13.41 12.47
C VAL A 543 18.94 12.06 13.14
N ASN A 544 17.90 12.00 13.97
CA ASN A 544 17.34 10.79 14.56
C ASN A 544 16.15 10.33 13.72
N ALA A 545 16.42 9.66 12.62
CA ALA A 545 15.50 9.42 11.52
C ALA A 545 14.53 8.23 11.76
N GLY A 546 14.72 7.49 12.85
CA GLY A 546 13.89 6.35 13.25
C GLY A 546 14.07 5.08 12.40
N PHE A 547 13.64 3.94 12.94
CA PHE A 547 13.77 2.63 12.30
C PHE A 547 12.87 2.46 11.07
N VAL A 548 13.42 1.84 10.02
CA VAL A 548 12.71 1.42 8.80
C VAL A 548 12.92 -0.08 8.59
N PRO A 549 11.85 -0.89 8.47
CA PRO A 549 11.99 -2.33 8.19
C PRO A 549 12.67 -2.60 6.84
N LYS A 550 13.51 -3.64 6.76
CA LYS A 550 14.21 -4.04 5.52
C LYS A 550 13.31 -4.28 4.31
N ALA A 551 12.08 -4.72 4.53
CA ALA A 551 11.08 -4.94 3.47
C ALA A 551 10.49 -3.63 2.89
N HIS A 552 10.77 -2.47 3.49
CA HIS A 552 10.23 -1.20 3.03
C HIS A 552 10.90 -0.74 1.74
N TRP A 553 10.11 -0.21 0.80
CA TRP A 553 10.57 0.19 -0.54
C TRP A 553 11.75 1.17 -0.54
N THR A 554 11.91 2.01 0.48
CA THR A 554 13.05 2.95 0.54
C THR A 554 14.40 2.25 0.59
N LEU A 555 14.45 0.98 1.00
CA LEU A 555 15.65 0.18 1.13
C LEU A 555 15.85 -0.81 -0.03
N ASN A 556 14.93 -0.85 -1.01
CA ASN A 556 15.08 -1.65 -2.22
C ASN A 556 15.64 -0.79 -3.38
N ASN A 557 15.72 -1.36 -4.58
CA ASN A 557 16.22 -0.67 -5.77
C ASN A 557 15.36 0.54 -6.21
N GLU A 558 14.05 0.55 -5.92
CA GLU A 558 13.14 1.68 -6.19
C GLU A 558 13.43 2.89 -5.28
N GLY A 559 14.00 2.64 -4.09
CA GLY A 559 14.30 3.64 -3.07
C GLY A 559 15.76 4.08 -2.97
N GLY A 560 16.69 3.16 -3.29
CA GLY A 560 18.16 3.31 -3.25
C GLY A 560 18.76 3.72 -1.90
N GLY A 561 18.08 3.36 -0.81
CA GLY A 561 18.57 3.58 0.54
C GLY A 561 18.38 5.01 1.04
N ARG A 562 18.65 5.22 2.35
CA ARG A 562 18.40 6.50 3.00
C ARG A 562 19.47 7.54 2.72
N VAL A 563 20.67 7.14 2.32
CA VAL A 563 21.73 8.09 1.92
C VAL A 563 21.28 8.87 0.67
N ILE A 564 20.91 8.18 -0.39
CA ILE A 564 20.43 8.82 -1.61
C ILE A 564 19.05 9.46 -1.37
N GLY A 565 18.13 8.72 -0.76
CA GLY A 565 16.73 9.11 -0.65
C GLY A 565 16.38 10.11 0.45
N GLU A 566 17.18 10.31 1.50
CA GLU A 566 16.84 11.20 2.62
C GLU A 566 18.01 12.08 3.08
N VAL A 567 19.24 11.55 3.15
CA VAL A 567 20.43 12.31 3.58
C VAL A 567 20.68 13.53 2.69
N CYS A 568 20.29 13.48 1.41
CA CYS A 568 20.32 14.61 0.49
C CYS A 568 19.64 15.88 1.05
N HIS A 569 18.57 15.76 1.84
CA HIS A 569 17.94 16.92 2.49
C HIS A 569 18.88 17.67 3.44
N PHE A 570 19.73 16.94 4.16
CA PHE A 570 20.61 17.51 5.16
C PHE A 570 21.88 18.06 4.54
N ILE A 571 22.36 17.43 3.46
CA ILE A 571 23.42 18.00 2.62
C ILE A 571 22.94 19.35 2.04
N ASP A 572 21.73 19.40 1.49
CA ASP A 572 21.13 20.64 0.99
C ASP A 572 21.02 21.71 2.10
N SER A 573 20.60 21.31 3.30
CA SER A 573 20.50 22.22 4.45
C SER A 573 21.88 22.78 4.86
N ILE A 574 22.92 21.96 4.79
CA ILE A 574 24.31 22.38 5.05
C ILE A 574 24.79 23.34 3.96
N GLN A 575 24.49 23.05 2.68
CA GLN A 575 24.81 23.97 1.59
C GLN A 575 24.12 25.33 1.78
N TYR A 576 22.83 25.31 2.15
CA TYR A 576 22.09 26.52 2.44
C TYR A 576 22.67 27.27 3.65
N ALA A 577 23.01 26.57 4.73
CA ALA A 577 23.57 27.18 5.94
C ALA A 577 24.93 27.85 5.71
N THR A 578 25.73 27.32 4.79
CA THR A 578 27.10 27.77 4.51
C THR A 578 27.23 28.61 3.25
N SER A 579 26.17 28.70 2.44
CA SER A 579 26.18 29.28 1.09
C SER A 579 27.32 28.69 0.23
N SER A 580 27.56 27.38 0.34
CA SER A 580 28.69 26.72 -0.33
C SER A 580 28.43 25.25 -0.61
N VAL A 581 29.06 24.74 -1.66
CA VAL A 581 28.91 23.34 -2.11
C VAL A 581 29.94 22.43 -1.45
N PRO A 582 29.62 21.15 -1.16
CA PRO A 582 30.58 20.18 -0.68
C PRO A 582 31.60 19.83 -1.77
N VAL A 583 32.87 19.73 -1.40
CA VAL A 583 33.98 19.37 -2.30
C VAL A 583 34.68 18.07 -1.89
N LYS A 584 34.52 17.65 -0.64
CA LYS A 584 35.10 16.40 -0.12
C LYS A 584 34.24 15.83 1.00
N VAL A 585 34.08 14.51 1.03
CA VAL A 585 33.36 13.80 2.09
C VAL A 585 34.16 12.62 2.63
N PHE A 586 33.95 12.28 3.90
CA PHE A 586 34.36 11.02 4.51
C PHE A 586 33.20 10.50 5.34
N ALA A 587 32.89 9.20 5.24
CA ALA A 587 31.75 8.60 5.92
C ALA A 587 32.09 7.25 6.53
N GLU A 588 31.52 6.99 7.71
CA GLU A 588 31.56 5.70 8.41
C GLU A 588 30.17 5.30 8.89
N THR A 589 29.92 4.00 8.92
CA THR A 589 28.68 3.41 9.46
C THR A 589 28.97 2.64 10.74
N ILE A 590 27.93 2.39 11.54
CA ILE A 590 28.03 1.42 12.64
C ILE A 590 28.30 0.00 12.11
N SER A 591 28.74 -0.89 12.99
CA SER A 591 28.79 -2.35 12.77
C SER A 591 27.83 -3.04 13.75
N SER A 592 26.57 -3.19 13.37
CA SER A 592 25.57 -3.84 14.23
C SER A 592 25.59 -5.37 14.07
N GLY A 593 25.51 -6.10 15.19
CA GLY A 593 25.24 -7.54 15.19
C GLY A 593 23.75 -7.90 15.12
N ASN A 594 22.86 -6.91 14.95
CA ASN A 594 21.42 -7.11 14.84
C ASN A 594 20.99 -7.13 13.37
N ASP A 595 20.55 -8.28 12.88
CA ASP A 595 20.13 -8.48 11.49
C ASP A 595 18.94 -7.63 11.05
N GLN A 596 18.20 -7.01 11.97
CA GLN A 596 17.13 -6.08 11.64
C GLN A 596 17.64 -4.68 11.29
N VAL A 597 18.85 -4.32 11.72
CA VAL A 597 19.45 -3.00 11.50
C VAL A 597 20.11 -2.95 10.13
N THR A 598 19.88 -1.85 9.41
CA THR A 598 20.64 -1.48 8.22
C THR A 598 21.76 -0.54 8.67
N ASN A 599 23.02 -0.93 8.45
CA ASN A 599 24.17 -0.16 8.94
C ASN A 599 24.27 1.20 8.23
N GLU A 600 23.94 1.26 6.94
CA GLU A 600 23.94 2.46 6.10
C GLU A 600 22.89 3.50 6.53
N ASP A 601 21.91 3.10 7.36
CA ASP A 601 20.95 4.02 7.98
C ASP A 601 21.50 4.67 9.27
N ASN A 602 22.77 4.38 9.62
CA ASN A 602 23.43 4.81 10.85
C ASN A 602 24.87 5.23 10.54
N ILE A 603 25.00 6.49 10.13
CA ILE A 603 26.16 7.03 9.43
C ILE A 603 26.61 8.36 10.07
N ALA A 604 27.93 8.49 10.22
CA ALA A 604 28.59 9.76 10.48
C ALA A 604 29.34 10.22 9.23
N VAL A 605 29.10 11.46 8.80
CA VAL A 605 29.74 12.07 7.63
C VAL A 605 30.47 13.33 8.04
N THR A 606 31.71 13.50 7.58
CA THR A 606 32.44 14.78 7.62
C THR A 606 32.55 15.32 6.21
N MET A 607 32.27 16.61 6.03
CA MET A 607 32.29 17.28 4.72
C MET A 607 33.15 18.55 4.75
N LYS A 608 33.98 18.73 3.72
CA LYS A 608 34.64 20.01 3.42
C LYS A 608 33.88 20.72 2.33
N LEU A 609 33.66 22.02 2.51
CA LEU A 609 32.91 22.87 1.58
C LEU A 609 33.86 23.81 0.84
N LYS A 610 33.45 24.28 -0.34
CA LYS A 610 34.28 25.10 -1.24
C LYS A 610 34.77 26.39 -0.60
N ASN A 611 33.95 27.03 0.24
CA ASN A 611 34.32 28.27 0.95
C ASN A 611 35.21 28.04 2.20
N GLY A 612 35.67 26.82 2.43
CA GLY A 612 36.50 26.46 3.58
C GLY A 612 35.73 25.97 4.81
N SER A 613 34.39 26.08 4.82
CA SER A 613 33.56 25.56 5.91
C SER A 613 33.70 24.04 6.07
N VAL A 614 33.43 23.55 7.27
CA VAL A 614 33.45 22.11 7.59
C VAL A 614 32.13 21.74 8.26
N ALA A 615 31.57 20.61 7.87
CA ALA A 615 30.31 20.12 8.44
C ALA A 615 30.43 18.67 8.90
N THR A 616 29.78 18.35 10.02
CA THR A 616 29.52 16.98 10.45
C THR A 616 28.03 16.69 10.36
N LEU A 617 27.67 15.54 9.79
CA LEU A 617 26.31 15.01 9.74
C LEU A 617 26.28 13.66 10.45
N LEU A 618 25.57 13.58 11.56
CA LEU A 618 25.21 12.32 12.20
C LEU A 618 23.77 11.96 11.84
N TYR A 619 23.59 10.83 11.17
CA TYR A 619 22.29 10.33 10.76
C TYR A 619 22.09 8.92 11.36
N THR A 620 21.02 8.70 12.11
CA THR A 620 20.80 7.41 12.79
C THR A 620 19.33 6.99 12.80
N SER A 621 19.10 5.69 12.63
CA SER A 621 17.81 5.02 12.76
C SER A 621 17.64 4.25 14.08
N VAL A 622 18.72 4.09 14.86
CA VAL A 622 18.72 3.36 16.15
C VAL A 622 18.42 4.25 17.38
N GLY A 623 18.22 5.55 17.18
CA GLY A 623 17.87 6.47 18.27
C GLY A 623 16.42 6.33 18.76
N HIS A 624 16.19 6.62 20.04
CA HIS A 624 14.85 6.60 20.62
C HIS A 624 14.01 7.79 20.14
N LYS A 625 12.75 7.54 19.78
CA LYS A 625 11.78 8.53 19.25
C LYS A 625 11.44 9.70 20.20
N GLY A 626 11.79 9.57 21.49
CA GLY A 626 11.64 10.65 22.47
C GLY A 626 12.65 11.79 22.30
N ILE A 627 13.70 11.60 21.50
CA ILE A 627 14.65 12.65 21.14
C ILE A 627 14.21 13.30 19.84
N ALA A 628 14.22 14.64 19.80
CA ALA A 628 13.85 15.43 18.62
C ALA A 628 14.56 14.94 17.36
N ARG A 629 13.85 14.93 16.23
CA ARG A 629 14.35 14.34 14.99
C ARG A 629 15.58 15.06 14.46
N GLU A 630 15.54 16.39 14.38
CA GLU A 630 16.55 17.17 13.64
C GLU A 630 17.13 18.27 14.51
N ARG A 631 18.45 18.45 14.48
CA ARG A 631 19.13 19.58 15.11
C ARG A 631 20.28 20.04 14.21
N ILE A 632 20.37 21.34 13.94
CA ILE A 632 21.44 21.95 13.15
C ILE A 632 22.06 23.07 13.97
N GLU A 633 23.38 23.05 14.11
CA GLU A 633 24.16 24.04 14.84
C GLU A 633 25.22 24.60 13.92
N VAL A 634 25.35 25.93 13.88
CA VAL A 634 26.32 26.63 13.02
C VAL A 634 27.11 27.62 13.86
N PHE A 635 28.42 27.60 13.70
CA PHE A 635 29.38 28.40 14.48
C PHE A 635 30.32 29.14 13.54
N GLY A 636 30.48 30.45 13.71
CA GLY A 636 31.44 31.24 12.93
C GLY A 636 31.55 32.67 13.44
N ASN A 637 32.75 33.23 13.45
CA ASN A 637 33.03 34.63 13.80
C ASN A 637 32.31 35.15 15.08
N ASN A 638 32.47 34.46 16.22
CA ASN A 638 31.85 34.80 17.51
C ASN A 638 30.30 34.87 17.52
N GLN A 639 29.67 34.20 16.56
CA GLN A 639 28.23 34.05 16.53
C GLN A 639 27.84 32.61 16.19
N SER A 640 26.64 32.23 16.59
CA SER A 640 26.15 30.88 16.40
C SER A 640 24.64 30.84 16.31
N TYR A 641 24.11 29.85 15.61
CA TYR A 641 22.69 29.53 15.69
C TYR A 641 22.43 28.04 15.82
N VAL A 642 21.28 27.74 16.40
CA VAL A 642 20.73 26.40 16.57
C VAL A 642 19.32 26.38 16.00
N LEU A 643 19.07 25.45 15.08
CA LEU A 643 17.73 25.05 14.68
C LEU A 643 17.42 23.73 15.36
N ASP A 644 16.31 23.68 16.10
CA ASP A 644 15.85 22.48 16.82
C ASP A 644 14.49 22.04 16.29
N ASN A 645 14.53 21.01 15.45
CA ASN A 645 13.41 20.38 14.75
C ASN A 645 12.49 21.37 14.01
N TYR A 646 13.00 22.54 13.62
CA TYR A 646 12.24 23.66 13.05
C TYR A 646 11.09 24.19 13.94
N VAL A 647 11.04 23.76 15.20
CA VAL A 647 10.16 24.28 16.24
C VAL A 647 10.86 25.40 17.00
N GLY A 648 12.17 25.26 17.23
CA GLY A 648 13.01 26.22 17.92
C GLY A 648 14.09 26.81 17.02
N MET A 649 14.37 28.09 17.22
CA MET A 649 15.58 28.76 16.73
C MET A 649 16.22 29.52 17.89
N GLU A 650 17.53 29.37 18.04
CA GLU A 650 18.35 30.16 18.96
C GLU A 650 19.51 30.77 18.18
N PHE A 651 19.75 32.06 18.33
CA PHE A 651 20.88 32.78 17.73
C PHE A 651 21.61 33.55 18.82
N VAL A 652 22.94 33.52 18.80
CA VAL A 652 23.80 34.22 19.76
C VAL A 652 24.88 34.99 19.00
N ARG A 653 25.08 36.27 19.37
CA ARG A 653 26.17 37.13 18.88
C ARG A 653 26.53 38.15 19.96
N ASP A 654 27.81 38.28 20.28
CA ASP A 654 28.33 39.29 21.23
C ASP A 654 27.55 39.35 22.56
N GLY A 655 27.23 38.17 23.12
CA GLY A 655 26.46 38.04 24.37
C GLY A 655 24.96 38.32 24.24
N LYS A 656 24.46 38.77 23.08
CA LYS A 656 23.03 38.94 22.80
C LYS A 656 22.43 37.65 22.25
N LYS A 657 21.22 37.31 22.70
CA LYS A 657 20.53 36.06 22.36
C LYS A 657 19.12 36.34 21.80
N GLU A 658 18.83 35.86 20.60
CA GLU A 658 17.47 35.77 20.03
C GLU A 658 17.00 34.31 20.15
N LYS A 659 15.81 34.08 20.72
CA LYS A 659 15.22 32.74 20.80
C LYS A 659 13.77 32.78 20.35
N LYS A 660 13.41 31.91 19.42
CA LYS A 660 12.04 31.72 18.94
C LYS A 660 11.62 30.28 19.12
N LYS A 661 10.39 30.07 19.57
CA LYS A 661 9.79 28.74 19.70
C LYS A 661 8.37 28.78 19.17
N LYS A 662 8.02 27.85 18.28
CA LYS A 662 6.66 27.60 17.79
C LYS A 662 6.07 26.39 18.52
N PHE A 663 4.77 26.17 18.35
CA PHE A 663 4.11 24.94 18.80
C PHE A 663 4.13 23.83 17.75
N ASN A 664 4.14 24.21 16.46
CA ASN A 664 4.14 23.29 15.34
C ASN A 664 5.49 23.27 14.63
N ILE A 665 5.84 22.12 14.07
CA ILE A 665 6.98 21.96 13.16
C ILE A 665 6.65 22.68 11.86
N ASP A 666 7.60 23.48 11.36
CA ASP A 666 7.46 24.20 10.09
C ASP A 666 8.76 24.07 9.28
N ARG A 667 8.84 23.00 8.47
CA ARG A 667 10.00 22.68 7.63
C ARG A 667 10.03 23.45 6.30
N GLY A 668 9.12 24.41 6.07
CA GLY A 668 9.15 25.27 4.88
C GLY A 668 8.40 24.77 3.64
N HIS A 669 7.64 23.67 3.70
CA HIS A 669 6.90 23.14 2.53
C HIS A 669 5.97 24.17 1.87
N GLN A 670 5.25 24.96 2.68
CA GLN A 670 4.36 26.00 2.15
C GLN A 670 5.15 27.04 1.35
N ASN A 671 6.22 27.56 1.95
CA ASN A 671 7.08 28.58 1.35
C ASN A 671 7.81 28.08 0.10
N GLU A 672 8.17 26.80 0.07
CA GLU A 672 8.77 26.13 -1.07
C GLU A 672 7.84 26.17 -2.29
N PHE A 673 6.59 25.70 -2.14
CA PHE A 673 5.62 25.74 -3.22
C PHE A 673 5.24 27.17 -3.61
N GLU A 674 5.06 28.07 -2.65
CA GLU A 674 4.82 29.49 -2.93
C GLU A 674 5.95 30.10 -3.77
N THR A 675 7.20 29.79 -3.43
CA THR A 675 8.37 30.24 -4.20
C THR A 675 8.31 29.72 -5.64
N PHE A 676 8.10 28.41 -5.83
CA PHE A 676 7.99 27.80 -7.15
C PHE A 676 6.93 28.50 -8.01
N PHE A 677 5.70 28.62 -7.51
CA PHE A 677 4.60 29.21 -8.27
C PHE A 677 4.72 30.72 -8.47
N ASN A 678 5.36 31.44 -7.54
CA ASN A 678 5.64 32.86 -7.73
C ASN A 678 6.69 33.08 -8.83
N CYS A 679 7.71 32.22 -8.94
CA CYS A 679 8.65 32.24 -10.05
C CYS A 679 7.96 32.00 -11.40
N LEU A 680 7.02 31.05 -11.46
CA LEU A 680 6.23 30.81 -12.67
C LEU A 680 5.38 32.02 -13.06
N LYS A 681 4.63 32.59 -12.10
CA LYS A 681 3.76 33.77 -12.34
C LYS A 681 4.55 35.01 -12.77
N SER A 682 5.73 35.21 -12.19
CA SER A 682 6.56 36.40 -12.44
C SER A 682 7.57 36.24 -13.58
N GLY A 683 7.69 35.05 -14.16
CA GLY A 683 8.72 34.74 -15.15
C GLY A 683 10.15 34.65 -14.59
N ARG A 684 10.34 34.81 -13.28
CA ARG A 684 11.68 34.82 -12.65
C ARG A 684 12.31 33.42 -12.58
N PRO A 685 13.65 33.31 -12.52
CA PRO A 685 14.32 32.04 -12.26
C PRO A 685 14.00 31.53 -10.84
N ILE A 686 14.20 30.23 -10.63
CA ILE A 686 14.16 29.63 -9.28
C ILE A 686 15.31 30.25 -8.45
N PRO A 687 15.09 30.63 -7.18
CA PRO A 687 16.11 31.27 -6.34
C PRO A 687 17.09 30.24 -5.74
N VAL A 688 17.42 29.22 -6.52
CA VAL A 688 18.40 28.17 -6.20
C VAL A 688 19.11 27.83 -7.49
N ASP A 689 20.44 27.92 -7.49
CA ASP A 689 21.23 27.52 -8.64
C ASP A 689 21.13 26.00 -8.84
N PHE A 690 20.88 25.57 -10.08
CA PHE A 690 20.75 24.15 -10.39
C PHE A 690 21.99 23.34 -10.02
N SER A 691 23.18 23.96 -10.06
CA SER A 691 24.43 23.33 -9.63
C SER A 691 24.42 22.95 -8.14
N GLU A 692 23.67 23.62 -7.27
CA GLU A 692 23.53 23.22 -5.87
C GLU A 692 22.83 21.85 -5.75
N TYR A 693 21.78 21.61 -6.56
CA TYR A 693 21.07 20.33 -6.57
C TYR A 693 21.93 19.20 -7.14
N VAL A 694 22.72 19.48 -8.18
CA VAL A 694 23.71 18.56 -8.73
C VAL A 694 24.75 18.21 -7.66
N ASN A 695 25.32 19.19 -6.96
CA ASN A 695 26.30 18.95 -5.91
C ASN A 695 25.71 18.20 -4.70
N THR A 696 24.46 18.47 -4.31
CA THR A 696 23.77 17.66 -3.27
C THR A 696 23.76 16.18 -3.65
N THR A 697 23.46 15.89 -4.92
CA THR A 697 23.29 14.52 -5.42
C THR A 697 24.64 13.83 -5.63
N LEU A 698 25.66 14.54 -6.14
CA LEU A 698 27.02 14.01 -6.21
C LEU A 698 27.59 13.71 -4.82
N ALA A 699 27.26 14.54 -3.82
CA ALA A 699 27.69 14.29 -2.46
C ALA A 699 27.08 13.02 -1.85
N THR A 700 25.82 12.68 -2.16
CA THR A 700 25.24 11.39 -1.71
C THR A 700 25.93 10.19 -2.36
N PHE A 701 26.30 10.28 -3.63
CA PHE A 701 27.08 9.23 -4.30
C PHE A 701 28.49 9.10 -3.72
N ALA A 702 29.17 10.22 -3.47
CA ALA A 702 30.49 10.23 -2.85
C ALA A 702 30.47 9.68 -1.41
N ILE A 703 29.38 9.90 -0.66
CA ILE A 703 29.19 9.27 0.66
C ILE A 703 29.11 7.74 0.52
N MET A 704 28.31 7.24 -0.42
CA MET A 704 28.20 5.79 -0.66
C MET A 704 29.54 5.18 -1.09
N GLU A 705 30.30 5.88 -1.93
CA GLU A 705 31.66 5.48 -2.31
C GLU A 705 32.62 5.50 -1.11
N SER A 706 32.53 6.50 -0.24
CA SER A 706 33.36 6.60 0.96
C SER A 706 33.09 5.45 1.92
N ILE A 707 31.83 5.09 2.16
CA ILE A 707 31.44 3.92 2.97
C ILE A 707 32.03 2.65 2.38
N LYS A 708 31.92 2.46 1.06
CA LYS A 708 32.40 1.27 0.37
C LYS A 708 33.94 1.15 0.41
N THR A 709 34.64 2.26 0.29
CA THR A 709 36.11 2.28 0.15
C THR A 709 36.85 2.50 1.47
N GLY A 710 36.17 3.00 2.50
CA GLY A 710 36.78 3.42 3.76
C GLY A 710 37.71 4.64 3.63
N ARG A 711 37.55 5.45 2.56
CA ARG A 711 38.45 6.57 2.25
C ARG A 711 37.69 7.87 2.03
N PRO A 712 38.33 9.04 2.25
CA PRO A 712 37.76 10.31 1.82
C PRO A 712 37.62 10.37 0.30
N VAL A 713 36.49 10.90 -0.18
CA VAL A 713 36.16 11.03 -1.60
C VAL A 713 36.05 12.51 -1.96
N GLU A 714 36.78 12.94 -2.99
CA GLU A 714 36.67 14.28 -3.57
C GLU A 714 35.47 14.33 -4.52
N ILE A 715 34.62 15.34 -4.37
CA ILE A 715 33.49 15.59 -5.26
C ILE A 715 34.01 16.45 -6.41
N LYS A 716 34.19 15.82 -7.58
CA LYS A 716 34.58 16.55 -8.78
C LYS A 716 33.43 17.46 -9.20
N SER A 717 33.61 18.78 -9.07
CA SER A 717 32.61 19.71 -9.58
C SER A 717 32.58 19.56 -11.10
N VAL A 718 31.46 19.06 -11.63
CA VAL A 718 31.23 19.01 -13.07
C VAL A 718 30.56 20.33 -13.46
N LEU A 719 31.31 21.44 -13.32
CA LEU A 719 30.97 22.69 -13.98
C LEU A 719 31.24 22.54 -15.47
#